data_AF-A0A7C0YKI4-F1
#
_entry.id   AF-A0A7C0YKI4-F1
#
_cell.length_a   1.000
_cell.length_b   1.000
_cell.length_c   1.000
_cell.angle_alpha   90.00
_cell.angle_beta   90.00
_cell.angle_gamma   90.00
#
_symmetry.space_group_name_H-M   'P 1'
#
loop_
_entity.id
_entity.type
_entity.pdbx_description
1 polymer ?
#
loop_
_entity_poly.entity_id
_entity_poly.type
_entity_poly.pdbx_seq_one_letter_code
_entity_poly.pdbx_strand_id
1 'polypeptide(L)'
;MIRVKTIHIEEFRGIRHLDLDLAGRNFGVCGPNGTGKSAVVDAIEFCLTGDITRLSGQGTAGLSVKNHAPHVDQRTHPEKANITITADVPSLGKTITIRRSVRNPKKVEITPDEAAFRNIVVELQTHPEFALSRREIVKYIITPPGQRSIDVQTLLRLDHIERLRKSFTTFSNRRRSDADEAERNRRQADTDLRTALKIDKLDRALVLEKVNEKRHILGLPVLTELTKDTSFKAGLATPKGEDKKPPLRKAVALADLEALQKALQGTEPPALVDNREAAKKVLEKLRADEQALTLARRHGFIKMGLDLVTEDACPLCDTPWKADKLREHLRKKILSAEAIEKLLNQLRNNIDAVLEALAERIQAIGRVIQYSKSLKPSVPHAETDTYLNSLKEAETVLKGFLEDHSRVVPALEAVTDSWWSPVAVQQTRIDECQAAVKALPDTSAEEEARDILSVSQDRYERLLKAAKTAKEQKAQSAVAQKVLDHYNTTATTVLEGIYDQVAQDFATYYRAINREDEEKFIGKLTLEPAKLSFDVDFYGRGLFPPGAYHSEGHQDAMGLCLYLALMKHTVGDQFTFAVLDDVLMSVDTGHRREVCRLLKKEFPNTQFILTTHDRVWLQYMKTENLISRSQSFGGWTVDSGPRVWDDHDIWTEIQNELSKDDVAKAAWLLRRYLEYTAVILADNLRARIEFRGDSHYDLADLMPHTLKRWRTLLEDGEKSATKWKLDDKKVALSAMRATAKDLIAKTNAEQWAINPSVHFNEWANLQAHEFQEVVDAFENLLEHLRCENSACKSYLYVSPRKGQPEELRCNCGGASINLKT
;
A
#
# COMPACT_ATOMS: atom_id res chain seq x y z
N MET A 1 6.60 14.32 -16.64
CA MET A 1 7.18 15.03 -15.47
C MET A 1 7.76 16.41 -15.85
N ILE A 2 8.14 17.21 -14.84
CA ILE A 2 8.48 18.65 -14.93
C ILE A 2 9.96 18.93 -14.58
N ARG A 3 10.44 20.14 -14.84
CA ARG A 3 11.70 20.71 -14.34
C ARG A 3 11.46 22.02 -13.62
N VAL A 4 11.60 22.04 -12.30
CA VAL A 4 11.34 23.20 -11.45
C VAL A 4 12.36 24.31 -11.70
N LYS A 5 11.85 25.50 -12.04
CA LYS A 5 12.63 26.72 -12.23
C LYS A 5 12.66 27.55 -10.96
N THR A 6 11.50 27.90 -10.43
CA THR A 6 11.39 28.73 -9.22
C THR A 6 10.37 28.16 -8.26
N ILE A 7 10.60 28.40 -6.97
CA ILE A 7 9.71 28.04 -5.88
C ILE A 7 9.52 29.28 -5.01
N HIS A 8 8.28 29.64 -4.75
CA HIS A 8 7.88 30.71 -3.84
C HIS A 8 7.01 30.11 -2.73
N ILE A 9 7.36 30.38 -1.48
CA ILE A 9 6.72 29.83 -0.28
C ILE A 9 6.36 30.96 0.68
N GLU A 10 5.10 31.07 1.05
CA GLU A 10 4.59 32.04 2.03
C GLU A 10 3.87 31.35 3.18
N GLU A 11 4.16 31.80 4.40
CA GLU A 11 3.47 31.45 5.65
C GLU A 11 3.17 29.96 5.79
N PHE A 12 4.16 29.12 5.49
CA PHE A 12 4.02 27.67 5.41
C PHE A 12 5.04 26.99 6.33
N ARG A 13 4.56 26.14 7.23
CA ARG A 13 5.36 25.38 8.22
C ARG A 13 6.23 26.33 9.06
N GLY A 14 7.54 26.28 8.92
CA GLY A 14 8.47 27.20 9.58
C GLY A 14 8.90 28.38 8.70
N ILE A 15 8.30 28.56 7.53
CA ILE A 15 8.71 29.55 6.53
C ILE A 15 7.70 30.70 6.54
N ARG A 16 8.18 31.92 6.74
CA ARG A 16 7.38 33.15 6.58
C ARG A 16 7.29 33.57 5.13
N HIS A 17 8.44 33.67 4.48
CA HIS A 17 8.60 34.01 3.08
C HIS A 17 9.93 33.41 2.57
N LEU A 18 9.92 32.74 1.42
CA LEU A 18 11.12 32.18 0.81
C LEU A 18 10.96 32.04 -0.71
N ASP A 19 11.92 32.60 -1.45
CA ASP A 19 12.07 32.42 -2.89
C ASP A 19 13.33 31.61 -3.20
N LEU A 20 13.21 30.64 -4.11
CA LEU A 20 14.32 29.82 -4.59
C LEU A 20 14.35 29.80 -6.11
N ASP A 21 15.51 30.13 -6.71
CA ASP A 21 15.75 30.05 -8.15
C ASP A 21 16.71 28.89 -8.50
N LEU A 22 16.12 27.79 -8.96
CA LEU A 22 16.78 26.56 -9.35
C LEU A 22 17.20 26.56 -10.83
N ALA A 23 16.64 27.47 -11.65
CA ALA A 23 16.87 27.55 -13.09
C ALA A 23 16.72 26.21 -13.86
N GLY A 24 15.83 25.31 -13.40
CA GLY A 24 15.59 24.02 -14.06
C GLY A 24 16.72 23.00 -13.90
N ARG A 25 17.66 23.23 -12.96
CA ARG A 25 18.82 22.37 -12.69
C ARG A 25 18.75 21.76 -11.28
N ASN A 26 19.63 20.81 -11.01
CA ASN A 26 19.80 20.26 -9.67
C ASN A 26 20.17 21.36 -8.67
N PHE A 27 19.60 21.29 -7.48
CA PHE A 27 19.69 22.33 -6.46
C PHE A 27 19.95 21.73 -5.07
N GLY A 28 20.81 22.37 -4.29
CA GLY A 28 21.12 21.95 -2.91
C GLY A 28 20.57 22.94 -1.87
N VAL A 29 19.97 22.44 -0.80
CA VAL A 29 19.62 23.24 0.40
C VAL A 29 20.43 22.72 1.58
N CYS A 30 21.31 23.52 2.15
CA CYS A 30 22.18 23.10 3.25
C CYS A 30 21.94 23.91 4.51
N GLY A 31 21.97 23.29 5.69
CA GLY A 31 21.87 24.02 6.96
C GLY A 31 21.64 23.10 8.16
N PRO A 32 21.91 23.54 9.40
CA PRO A 32 21.69 22.73 10.60
C PRO A 32 20.28 22.14 10.73
N ASN A 33 20.11 21.15 11.60
CA ASN A 33 18.78 20.60 11.90
C ASN A 33 17.87 21.68 12.49
N GLY A 34 16.58 21.63 12.15
CA GLY A 34 15.59 22.63 12.61
C GLY A 34 15.60 23.96 11.85
N THR A 35 16.43 24.13 10.82
CA THR A 35 16.51 25.41 10.09
C THR A 35 15.46 25.61 8.99
N GLY A 36 14.53 24.67 8.79
CA GLY A 36 13.45 24.79 7.79
C GLY A 36 13.70 24.07 6.46
N LYS A 37 14.78 23.29 6.31
CA LYS A 37 15.07 22.53 5.08
C LYS A 37 13.93 21.59 4.66
N SER A 38 13.45 20.75 5.58
CA SER A 38 12.33 19.85 5.31
C SER A 38 11.02 20.59 5.04
N ALA A 39 10.87 21.85 5.48
CA ALA A 39 9.70 22.66 5.13
C ALA A 39 9.69 23.06 3.64
N VAL A 40 10.86 23.19 3.01
CA VAL A 40 10.98 23.38 1.56
C VAL A 40 10.49 22.13 0.83
N VAL A 41 10.84 20.95 1.33
CA VAL A 41 10.39 19.67 0.75
C VAL A 41 8.88 19.50 0.93
N ASP A 42 8.36 19.74 2.13
CA ASP A 42 6.92 19.73 2.43
C ASP A 42 6.17 20.71 1.50
N ALA A 43 6.75 21.87 1.18
CA ALA A 43 6.14 22.87 0.30
C ALA A 43 6.07 22.39 -1.15
N ILE A 44 7.15 21.78 -1.65
CA ILE A 44 7.18 21.21 -3.00
C ILE A 44 6.15 20.08 -3.12
N GLU A 45 6.16 19.16 -2.16
CA GLU A 45 5.20 18.05 -2.10
C GLU A 45 3.77 18.60 -2.08
N PHE A 46 3.46 19.51 -1.16
CA PHE A 46 2.14 20.11 -1.04
C PHE A 46 1.69 20.80 -2.33
N CYS A 47 2.55 21.60 -2.97
CA CYS A 47 2.17 22.30 -4.20
C CYS A 47 1.79 21.32 -5.32
N LEU A 48 2.55 20.23 -5.47
CA LEU A 48 2.35 19.25 -6.54
C LEU A 48 1.24 18.24 -6.22
N THR A 49 1.10 17.78 -4.98
CA THR A 49 0.15 16.70 -4.60
C THR A 49 -1.07 17.23 -3.86
N GLY A 50 -0.89 18.21 -2.98
CA GLY A 50 -1.92 18.71 -2.05
C GLY A 50 -1.94 18.04 -0.71
N ASP A 51 -1.05 17.07 -0.51
CA ASP A 51 -0.82 16.42 0.75
C ASP A 51 0.64 16.62 1.17
N ILE A 52 0.94 16.29 2.42
CA ILE A 52 2.29 16.30 2.97
C ILE A 52 2.48 14.97 3.67
N THR A 53 3.34 14.10 3.15
CA THR A 53 3.57 12.74 3.67
C THR A 53 3.99 12.75 5.14
N ARG A 54 4.64 13.81 5.62
CA ARG A 54 4.97 13.97 7.05
C ARG A 54 3.76 14.21 7.95
N LEU A 55 2.67 14.72 7.40
CA LEU A 55 1.42 15.02 8.11
C LEU A 55 0.32 13.96 7.86
N SER A 56 0.61 12.95 7.03
CA SER A 56 -0.27 11.83 6.74
C SER A 56 0.40 10.47 7.05
N GLY A 57 -0.39 9.40 7.17
CA GLY A 57 0.11 8.03 7.40
C GLY A 57 0.29 7.62 8.89
N GLN A 58 0.91 6.45 9.11
CA GLN A 58 1.03 5.85 10.45
C GLN A 58 1.78 6.78 11.44
N GLY A 59 1.22 6.95 12.64
CA GLY A 59 1.81 7.78 13.70
C GLY A 59 1.53 9.28 13.61
N THR A 60 0.65 9.73 12.70
CA THR A 60 0.28 11.15 12.52
C THR A 60 -1.12 11.48 13.05
N ALA A 61 -1.70 10.65 13.93
CA ALA A 61 -3.02 10.88 14.49
C ALA A 61 -3.12 12.26 15.16
N GLY A 62 -4.04 13.10 14.69
CA GLY A 62 -4.21 14.49 15.12
C GLY A 62 -3.51 15.54 14.24
N LEU A 63 -2.66 15.12 13.30
CA LEU A 63 -2.07 16.00 12.28
C LEU A 63 -2.97 16.10 11.05
N SER A 64 -2.89 17.24 10.37
CA SER A 64 -3.59 17.48 9.11
C SER A 64 -2.95 18.65 8.38
N VAL A 65 -2.97 18.62 7.06
CA VAL A 65 -2.48 19.71 6.21
C VAL A 65 -3.16 21.04 6.58
N LYS A 66 -4.49 21.05 6.72
CA LYS A 66 -5.23 22.29 7.00
C LYS A 66 -4.80 22.97 8.31
N ASN A 67 -4.50 22.19 9.35
CA ASN A 67 -4.19 22.74 10.68
C ASN A 67 -2.70 22.90 10.96
N HIS A 68 -1.82 22.21 10.21
CA HIS A 68 -0.38 22.09 10.52
C HIS A 68 0.56 22.39 9.35
N ALA A 69 0.01 22.63 8.15
CA ALA A 69 0.78 23.16 7.02
C ALA A 69 0.96 24.69 7.07
N PRO A 70 0.00 25.52 7.54
CA PRO A 70 0.26 26.94 7.72
C PRO A 70 1.34 27.18 8.77
N HIS A 71 1.99 28.32 8.70
CA HIS A 71 2.84 28.80 9.79
C HIS A 71 2.07 28.81 11.11
N VAL A 72 2.77 28.60 12.23
CA VAL A 72 2.11 28.47 13.55
C VAL A 72 1.23 29.68 13.90
N ASP A 73 1.64 30.88 13.47
CA ASP A 73 0.89 32.12 13.67
C ASP A 73 -0.25 32.33 12.66
N GLN A 74 -0.28 31.58 11.56
CA GLN A 74 -1.32 31.65 10.53
C GLN A 74 -2.24 30.42 10.54
N ARG A 75 -2.28 29.64 11.64
CA ARG A 75 -3.14 28.45 11.77
C ARG A 75 -4.63 28.76 11.56
N THR A 76 -5.09 29.94 11.98
CA THR A 76 -6.47 30.42 11.78
C THR A 76 -6.67 31.11 10.42
N HIS A 77 -5.59 31.36 9.67
CA HIS A 77 -5.56 32.06 8.38
C HIS A 77 -4.89 31.21 7.29
N PRO A 78 -5.38 29.98 7.01
CA PRO A 78 -4.76 29.07 6.04
C PRO A 78 -4.75 29.62 4.59
N GLU A 79 -5.49 30.69 4.29
CA GLU A 79 -5.43 31.42 3.02
C GLU A 79 -4.11 32.16 2.77
N LYS A 80 -3.36 32.49 3.82
CA LYS A 80 -2.07 33.16 3.70
C LYS A 80 -0.94 32.18 3.38
N ALA A 81 -1.13 30.90 3.71
CA ALA A 81 -0.17 29.85 3.41
C ALA A 81 -0.30 29.41 1.95
N ASN A 82 0.61 29.88 1.10
CA ASN A 82 0.58 29.68 -0.35
C ASN A 82 1.94 29.22 -0.88
N ILE A 83 1.90 28.32 -1.85
CA ILE A 83 3.10 27.85 -2.54
C ILE A 83 2.87 27.99 -4.03
N THR A 84 3.85 28.57 -4.72
CA THR A 84 3.87 28.71 -6.18
C THR A 84 5.14 28.08 -6.73
N ILE A 85 5.01 27.17 -7.69
CA ILE A 85 6.11 26.56 -8.43
C ILE A 85 5.98 26.93 -9.89
N THR A 86 7.05 27.46 -10.47
CA THR A 86 7.18 27.59 -11.93
C THR A 86 8.10 26.50 -12.44
N ALA A 87 7.66 25.74 -13.44
CA ALA A 87 8.41 24.62 -13.97
C ALA A 87 8.31 24.53 -15.49
N ASP A 88 9.34 24.01 -16.14
CA ASP A 88 9.27 23.61 -17.53
C ASP A 88 8.67 22.22 -17.67
N VAL A 89 7.92 22.02 -18.74
CA VAL A 89 7.38 20.73 -19.14
C VAL A 89 8.07 20.31 -20.44
N PRO A 90 9.13 19.46 -20.37
CA PRO A 90 9.89 19.08 -21.55
C PRO A 90 9.04 18.45 -22.67
N SER A 91 8.02 17.66 -22.31
CA SER A 91 7.13 17.00 -23.28
C SER A 91 6.28 17.99 -24.09
N LEU A 92 6.03 19.18 -23.56
CA LEU A 92 5.26 20.23 -24.22
C LEU A 92 6.12 21.39 -24.74
N GLY A 93 7.40 21.45 -24.34
CA GLY A 93 8.30 22.57 -24.66
C GLY A 93 7.84 23.92 -24.09
N LYS A 94 6.99 23.91 -23.06
CA LYS A 94 6.35 25.10 -22.46
C LYS A 94 6.58 25.13 -20.95
N THR A 95 6.36 26.30 -20.35
CA THR A 95 6.42 26.51 -18.89
C THR A 95 5.02 26.51 -18.29
N ILE A 96 4.90 25.96 -17.07
CA ILE A 96 3.69 25.91 -16.25
C ILE A 96 3.97 26.59 -14.91
N THR A 97 3.01 27.35 -14.40
CA THR A 97 2.97 27.84 -13.02
C THR A 97 1.86 27.09 -12.28
N ILE A 98 2.24 26.45 -11.18
CA ILE A 98 1.36 25.68 -10.30
C ILE A 98 1.30 26.43 -8.97
N ARG A 99 0.09 26.80 -8.54
CA ARG A 99 -0.14 27.50 -7.27
C ARG A 99 -1.15 26.73 -6.44
N ARG A 100 -0.89 26.64 -5.13
CA ARG A 100 -1.79 25.97 -4.19
C ARG A 100 -1.84 26.71 -2.86
N SER A 101 -3.04 26.81 -2.30
CA SER A 101 -3.33 27.45 -1.01
C SER A 101 -3.79 26.41 0.01
N VAL A 102 -3.32 26.53 1.26
CA VAL A 102 -3.72 25.61 2.34
C VAL A 102 -5.20 25.74 2.70
N ARG A 103 -5.86 26.86 2.39
CA ARG A 103 -7.32 27.00 2.55
C ARG A 103 -8.08 25.91 1.80
N ASN A 104 -7.61 25.54 0.61
CA ASN A 104 -8.22 24.51 -0.24
C ASN A 104 -7.15 23.55 -0.80
N PRO A 105 -6.61 22.61 0.02
CA PRO A 105 -5.49 21.74 -0.37
C PRO A 105 -5.72 20.91 -1.64
N LYS A 106 -6.98 20.57 -1.93
CA LYS A 106 -7.35 19.78 -3.12
C LYS A 106 -7.51 20.61 -4.39
N LYS A 107 -7.61 21.93 -4.28
CA LYS A 107 -7.79 22.83 -5.43
C LYS A 107 -6.42 23.37 -5.85
N VAL A 108 -6.01 23.07 -7.08
CA VAL A 108 -4.78 23.58 -7.70
C VAL A 108 -5.12 24.66 -8.72
N GLU A 109 -4.34 25.74 -8.73
CA GLU A 109 -4.40 26.80 -9.73
C GLU A 109 -3.24 26.60 -10.71
N ILE A 110 -3.54 26.51 -12.00
CA ILE A 110 -2.55 26.23 -13.04
C ILE A 110 -2.59 27.33 -14.09
N THR A 111 -1.43 27.84 -14.49
CA THR A 111 -1.31 28.82 -15.58
C THR A 111 -0.19 28.39 -16.53
N PRO A 112 -0.44 28.25 -17.85
CA PRO A 112 -1.74 28.37 -18.52
C PRO A 112 -2.66 27.17 -18.25
N ASP A 113 -3.96 27.42 -18.14
CA ASP A 113 -4.97 26.42 -17.78
C ASP A 113 -5.43 25.57 -19.00
N GLU A 114 -4.51 24.80 -19.57
CA GLU A 114 -4.78 23.89 -20.70
C GLU A 114 -4.95 22.43 -20.22
N ALA A 115 -5.76 21.63 -20.93
CA ALA A 115 -6.01 20.22 -20.57
C ALA A 115 -4.72 19.38 -20.48
N ALA A 116 -3.73 19.64 -21.33
CA ALA A 116 -2.44 18.96 -21.30
C ALA A 116 -1.68 19.20 -19.97
N PHE A 117 -1.67 20.44 -19.47
CA PHE A 117 -1.06 20.80 -18.19
C PHE A 117 -1.83 20.22 -17.00
N ARG A 118 -3.17 20.22 -17.05
CA ARG A 118 -3.99 19.57 -16.02
C ARG A 118 -3.67 18.08 -15.90
N ASN A 119 -3.53 17.37 -17.02
CA ASN A 119 -3.17 15.96 -17.02
C ASN A 119 -1.80 15.70 -16.37
N ILE A 120 -0.81 16.55 -16.62
CA ILE A 120 0.52 16.45 -15.99
C ILE A 120 0.43 16.67 -14.48
N VAL A 121 -0.35 17.66 -14.03
CA VAL A 121 -0.52 17.89 -12.59
C VAL A 121 -1.28 16.74 -11.93
N VAL A 122 -2.30 16.18 -12.57
CA VAL A 122 -3.00 14.98 -12.09
C VAL A 122 -2.03 13.80 -12.02
N GLU A 123 -1.19 13.60 -13.02
CA GLU A 123 -0.15 12.57 -13.01
C GLU A 123 0.80 12.76 -11.82
N LEU A 124 1.32 13.97 -11.61
CA LEU A 124 2.18 14.29 -10.46
C LEU A 124 1.48 14.09 -9.11
N GLN A 125 0.19 14.44 -8.99
CA GLN A 125 -0.62 14.18 -7.80
C GLN A 125 -0.74 12.69 -7.50
N THR A 126 -0.68 11.86 -8.54
CA THR A 126 -0.73 10.40 -8.41
C THR A 126 0.64 9.76 -8.15
N HIS A 127 1.72 10.55 -8.15
CA HIS A 127 3.10 10.11 -7.94
C HIS A 127 3.78 10.88 -6.80
N PRO A 128 3.28 10.84 -5.55
CA PRO A 128 3.92 11.55 -4.43
C PRO A 128 5.35 11.07 -4.14
N GLU A 129 5.75 9.92 -4.69
CA GLU A 129 7.02 9.27 -4.40
C GLU A 129 8.23 9.97 -5.03
N PHE A 130 8.06 11.12 -5.69
CA PHE A 130 9.17 12.00 -6.06
C PHE A 130 9.84 12.63 -4.83
N ALA A 131 9.14 12.77 -3.69
CA ALA A 131 9.70 13.34 -2.46
C ALA A 131 10.09 12.23 -1.49
N LEU A 132 11.39 12.09 -1.25
CA LEU A 132 11.95 11.04 -0.41
C LEU A 132 12.65 11.64 0.80
N SER A 133 12.24 11.22 1.99
CA SER A 133 12.98 11.52 3.22
C SER A 133 13.67 10.27 3.74
N ARG A 134 14.59 10.41 4.71
CA ARG A 134 15.15 9.24 5.42
C ARG A 134 14.06 8.30 5.95
N ARG A 135 12.95 8.85 6.46
CA ARG A 135 11.80 8.07 6.94
C ARG A 135 11.20 7.19 5.85
N GLU A 136 11.14 7.69 4.61
CA GLU A 136 10.59 6.94 3.46
C GLU A 136 11.56 5.85 2.98
N ILE A 137 12.85 6.17 2.88
CA ILE A 137 13.91 5.22 2.51
C ILE A 137 13.92 4.00 3.44
N VAL A 138 13.81 4.22 4.74
CA VAL A 138 13.83 3.15 5.75
C VAL A 138 12.63 2.22 5.61
N LYS A 139 11.47 2.68 5.11
CA LYS A 139 10.27 1.82 4.92
C LYS A 139 10.54 0.68 3.95
N TYR A 140 11.41 0.88 2.96
CA TYR A 140 11.74 -0.18 2.00
C TYR A 140 12.73 -1.20 2.57
N ILE A 141 13.48 -0.83 3.61
CA ILE A 141 14.61 -1.62 4.12
C ILE A 141 14.27 -2.32 5.44
N ILE A 142 13.87 -1.57 6.48
CA ILE A 142 13.74 -2.05 7.86
C ILE A 142 12.25 -2.19 8.25
N THR A 143 11.48 -2.86 7.41
CA THR A 143 10.03 -3.01 7.62
C THR A 143 9.62 -4.47 7.40
N PRO A 144 8.63 -5.01 8.15
CA PRO A 144 8.26 -6.41 8.00
C PRO A 144 7.92 -6.78 6.55
N PRO A 145 8.26 -8.00 6.08
CA PRO A 145 8.10 -8.39 4.67
C PRO A 145 6.71 -8.17 4.07
N GLY A 146 5.64 -8.31 4.87
CA GLY A 146 4.27 -8.02 4.42
C GLY A 146 4.05 -6.55 4.11
N GLN A 147 4.43 -5.67 5.04
CA GLN A 147 4.36 -4.22 4.83
C GLN A 147 5.29 -3.76 3.71
N ARG A 148 6.51 -4.32 3.59
CA ARG A 148 7.40 -4.02 2.46
C ARG A 148 6.74 -4.37 1.13
N SER A 149 6.05 -5.52 1.06
CA SER A 149 5.28 -5.91 -0.12
C SER A 149 4.22 -4.86 -0.46
N ILE A 150 3.48 -4.37 0.53
CA ILE A 150 2.47 -3.31 0.34
C ILE A 150 3.12 -2.00 -0.12
N ASP A 151 4.18 -1.55 0.55
CA ASP A 151 4.82 -0.26 0.28
C ASP A 151 5.48 -0.27 -1.11
N VAL A 152 6.16 -1.37 -1.48
CA VAL A 152 6.73 -1.57 -2.82
C VAL A 152 5.62 -1.72 -3.87
N GLN A 153 4.56 -2.47 -3.61
CA GLN A 153 3.43 -2.58 -4.54
C GLN A 153 2.69 -1.26 -4.73
N THR A 154 2.61 -0.43 -3.69
CA THR A 154 2.02 0.92 -3.77
C THR A 154 2.87 1.80 -4.66
N LEU A 155 4.20 1.78 -4.45
CA LEU A 155 5.15 2.48 -5.31
C LEU A 155 5.08 2.00 -6.77
N LEU A 156 4.97 0.68 -6.99
CA LEU A 156 4.82 0.05 -8.30
C LEU A 156 3.37 0.16 -8.87
N ARG A 157 2.41 0.71 -8.10
CA ARG A 157 0.98 0.85 -8.44
C ARG A 157 0.31 -0.47 -8.86
N LEU A 158 0.64 -1.55 -8.15
CA LEU A 158 0.14 -2.90 -8.40
C LEU A 158 -1.18 -3.19 -7.65
N ASP A 159 -1.76 -2.20 -6.99
CA ASP A 159 -3.03 -2.30 -6.26
C ASP A 159 -4.19 -2.76 -7.15
N HIS A 160 -4.17 -2.37 -8.43
CA HIS A 160 -5.16 -2.84 -9.41
C HIS A 160 -5.05 -4.35 -9.66
N ILE A 161 -3.83 -4.90 -9.69
CA ILE A 161 -3.58 -6.33 -9.92
C ILE A 161 -4.20 -7.15 -8.79
N GLU A 162 -4.04 -6.71 -7.55
CA GLU A 162 -4.60 -7.40 -6.39
C GLU A 162 -6.12 -7.24 -6.30
N ARG A 163 -6.69 -6.08 -6.68
CA ARG A 163 -8.15 -5.90 -6.79
C ARG A 163 -8.77 -6.84 -7.83
N LEU A 164 -8.10 -7.01 -8.97
CA LEU A 164 -8.55 -7.90 -10.03
C LEU A 164 -8.44 -9.37 -9.60
N ARG A 165 -7.36 -9.75 -8.89
CA ARG A 165 -7.21 -11.07 -8.24
C ARG A 165 -8.38 -11.40 -7.31
N LYS A 166 -8.74 -10.45 -6.43
CA LYS A 166 -9.88 -10.59 -5.51
C LYS A 166 -11.18 -10.79 -6.28
N SER A 167 -11.41 -10.00 -7.32
CA SER A 167 -12.61 -10.08 -8.16
C SER A 167 -12.74 -11.45 -8.84
N PHE A 168 -11.65 -11.98 -9.41
CA PHE A 168 -11.66 -13.33 -10.01
C PHE A 168 -11.83 -14.44 -8.96
N THR A 169 -11.25 -14.29 -7.77
CA THR A 169 -11.44 -15.24 -6.67
C THR A 169 -12.90 -15.31 -6.26
N THR A 170 -13.54 -14.16 -6.02
CA THR A 170 -14.98 -14.08 -5.68
C THR A 170 -15.84 -14.68 -6.79
N PHE A 171 -15.54 -14.38 -8.05
CA PHE A 171 -16.26 -14.93 -9.19
C PHE A 171 -16.12 -16.47 -9.29
N SER A 172 -14.92 -17.01 -9.13
CA SER A 172 -14.67 -18.47 -9.14
C SER A 172 -15.43 -19.18 -8.02
N ASN A 173 -15.37 -18.64 -6.80
CA ASN A 173 -16.07 -19.20 -5.64
C ASN A 173 -17.59 -19.21 -5.84
N ARG A 174 -18.16 -18.14 -6.40
CA ARG A 174 -19.58 -18.07 -6.72
C ARG A 174 -19.99 -19.14 -7.74
N ARG A 175 -19.24 -19.28 -8.84
CA ARG A 175 -19.50 -20.32 -9.86
C ARG A 175 -19.37 -21.74 -9.31
N ARG A 176 -18.47 -21.98 -8.36
CA ARG A 176 -18.35 -23.26 -7.65
C ARG A 176 -19.61 -23.56 -6.84
N SER A 177 -20.09 -22.59 -6.06
CA SER A 177 -21.34 -22.72 -5.29
C SER A 177 -22.55 -23.03 -6.20
N ASP A 178 -22.68 -22.30 -7.31
CA ASP A 178 -23.76 -22.52 -8.28
C ASP A 178 -23.71 -23.92 -8.92
N ALA A 179 -22.50 -24.44 -9.17
CA ALA A 179 -22.31 -25.80 -9.69
C ALA A 179 -22.67 -26.88 -8.66
N ASP A 180 -22.27 -26.69 -7.40
CA ASP A 180 -22.60 -27.61 -6.30
C ASP A 180 -24.12 -27.66 -6.05
N GLU A 181 -24.80 -26.51 -6.11
CA GLU A 181 -26.26 -26.43 -5.99
C GLU A 181 -26.98 -27.11 -7.17
N ALA A 182 -26.52 -26.86 -8.40
CA ALA A 182 -27.09 -27.50 -9.58
C ALA A 182 -26.92 -29.04 -9.55
N GLU A 183 -25.79 -29.54 -9.03
CA GLU A 183 -25.56 -30.98 -8.85
C GLU A 183 -26.47 -31.58 -7.76
N ARG A 184 -26.70 -30.89 -6.65
CA ARG A 184 -27.70 -31.31 -5.64
C ARG A 184 -29.10 -31.42 -6.26
N ASN A 185 -29.52 -30.42 -7.03
CA ASN A 185 -30.81 -30.43 -7.71
C ASN A 185 -30.92 -31.59 -8.73
N ARG A 186 -29.84 -31.92 -9.43
CA ARG A 186 -29.79 -33.08 -10.34
C ARG A 186 -29.95 -34.40 -9.60
N ARG A 187 -29.25 -34.58 -8.47
CA ARG A 187 -29.35 -35.79 -7.64
C ARG A 187 -30.77 -35.97 -7.09
N GLN A 188 -31.41 -34.87 -6.68
CA GLN A 188 -32.81 -34.94 -6.23
C GLN A 188 -33.75 -35.38 -7.36
N ALA A 189 -33.62 -34.80 -8.56
CA ALA A 189 -34.46 -35.18 -9.70
C ALA A 189 -34.27 -36.65 -10.14
N ASP A 190 -33.08 -37.22 -9.91
CA ASP A 190 -32.78 -38.63 -10.12
C ASP A 190 -33.59 -39.51 -9.14
N THR A 191 -33.53 -39.19 -7.85
CA THR A 191 -34.30 -39.88 -6.80
C THR A 191 -35.80 -39.82 -7.08
N ASP A 192 -36.32 -38.65 -7.44
CA ASP A 192 -37.75 -38.46 -7.73
C ASP A 192 -38.23 -39.38 -8.85
N LEU A 193 -37.48 -39.50 -9.95
CA LEU A 193 -37.84 -40.38 -11.07
C LEU A 193 -37.77 -41.86 -10.68
N ARG A 194 -36.75 -42.26 -9.92
CA ARG A 194 -36.60 -43.62 -9.41
C ARG A 194 -37.78 -44.05 -8.55
N THR A 195 -38.25 -43.15 -7.67
CA THR A 195 -39.44 -43.40 -6.83
C THR A 195 -40.70 -43.59 -7.68
N ALA A 196 -40.92 -42.78 -8.72
CA ALA A 196 -42.12 -42.89 -9.56
C ALA A 196 -42.19 -44.21 -10.35
N LEU A 197 -41.04 -44.74 -10.78
CA LEU A 197 -40.96 -46.00 -11.52
C LEU A 197 -40.72 -47.22 -10.64
N LYS A 198 -40.59 -47.03 -9.31
CA LYS A 198 -40.25 -48.08 -8.33
C LYS A 198 -38.98 -48.85 -8.73
N ILE A 199 -37.91 -48.14 -9.09
CA ILE A 199 -36.62 -48.71 -9.49
C ILE A 199 -35.49 -48.34 -8.52
N ASP A 200 -34.62 -49.30 -8.22
CA ASP A 200 -33.54 -49.12 -7.25
C ASP A 200 -32.33 -48.35 -7.80
N LYS A 201 -32.18 -48.28 -9.12
CA LYS A 201 -31.09 -47.56 -9.78
C LYS A 201 -31.60 -46.88 -11.04
N LEU A 202 -31.08 -45.68 -11.34
CA LEU A 202 -31.38 -45.01 -12.59
C LEU A 202 -30.58 -45.66 -13.72
N ASP A 203 -31.19 -46.62 -14.40
CA ASP A 203 -30.64 -47.29 -15.57
C ASP A 203 -31.61 -47.16 -16.75
N ARG A 204 -31.07 -46.88 -17.95
CA ARG A 204 -31.90 -46.58 -19.12
C ARG A 204 -32.76 -47.77 -19.54
N ALA A 205 -32.26 -48.99 -19.42
CA ALA A 205 -33.01 -50.19 -19.76
C ALA A 205 -34.14 -50.43 -18.75
N LEU A 206 -33.85 -50.28 -17.45
CA LEU A 206 -34.85 -50.39 -16.37
C LEU A 206 -35.96 -49.33 -16.49
N VAL A 207 -35.62 -48.10 -16.84
CA VAL A 207 -36.61 -47.05 -17.09
C VAL A 207 -37.51 -47.42 -18.27
N LEU A 208 -36.93 -47.88 -19.39
CA LEU A 208 -37.70 -48.32 -20.56
C LEU A 208 -38.59 -49.52 -20.25
N GLU A 209 -38.07 -50.51 -19.52
CA GLU A 209 -38.81 -51.70 -19.10
C GLU A 209 -40.06 -51.28 -18.30
N LYS A 210 -39.90 -50.48 -17.24
CA LYS A 210 -41.01 -50.05 -16.39
C LYS A 210 -42.00 -49.12 -17.09
N VAL A 211 -41.52 -48.28 -18.00
CA VAL A 211 -42.38 -47.44 -18.84
C VAL A 211 -43.15 -48.31 -19.85
N ASN A 212 -42.52 -49.30 -20.48
CA ASN A 212 -43.14 -50.17 -21.46
C ASN A 212 -44.15 -51.14 -20.85
N GLU A 213 -43.93 -51.62 -19.61
CA GLU A 213 -44.95 -52.36 -18.84
C GLU A 213 -46.26 -51.57 -18.77
N LYS A 214 -46.19 -50.26 -18.48
CA LYS A 214 -47.37 -49.39 -18.41
C LYS A 214 -47.94 -49.06 -19.80
N ARG A 215 -47.10 -48.91 -20.83
CA ARG A 215 -47.54 -48.68 -22.22
C ARG A 215 -48.25 -49.90 -22.80
N HIS A 216 -47.82 -51.11 -22.47
CA HIS A 216 -48.47 -52.35 -22.90
C HIS A 216 -49.90 -52.47 -22.37
N ILE A 217 -50.12 -52.12 -21.09
CA ILE A 217 -51.46 -52.08 -20.47
C ILE A 217 -52.41 -51.13 -21.24
N LEU A 218 -51.87 -50.08 -21.85
CA LEU A 218 -52.61 -49.08 -22.62
C LEU A 218 -52.70 -49.38 -24.12
N GLY A 219 -52.17 -50.52 -24.59
CA GLY A 219 -52.11 -50.85 -26.02
C GLY A 219 -51.23 -49.90 -26.85
N LEU A 220 -50.28 -49.20 -26.21
CA LEU A 220 -49.41 -48.23 -26.88
C LEU A 220 -48.16 -48.90 -27.47
N PRO A 221 -47.58 -48.34 -28.55
CA PRO A 221 -46.32 -48.83 -29.10
C PRO A 221 -45.19 -48.80 -28.06
N VAL A 222 -44.40 -49.87 -28.03
CA VAL A 222 -43.21 -50.00 -27.17
C VAL A 222 -42.18 -48.94 -27.55
N LEU A 223 -41.58 -48.30 -26.54
CA LEU A 223 -40.45 -47.40 -26.73
C LEU A 223 -39.16 -48.22 -26.79
N THR A 224 -38.40 -48.07 -27.87
CA THR A 224 -37.15 -48.80 -28.09
C THR A 224 -35.93 -48.06 -27.52
N GLU A 225 -36.00 -46.74 -27.36
CA GLU A 225 -34.88 -45.92 -26.89
C GLU A 225 -35.30 -44.78 -25.95
N LEU A 226 -34.46 -44.53 -24.95
CA LEU A 226 -34.59 -43.42 -24.00
C LEU A 226 -33.69 -42.26 -24.43
N THR A 227 -34.27 -41.30 -25.16
CA THR A 227 -33.62 -40.08 -25.64
C THR A 227 -34.21 -38.85 -24.95
N LYS A 228 -33.56 -37.69 -25.13
CA LYS A 228 -34.03 -36.38 -24.63
C LYS A 228 -35.44 -36.00 -25.11
N ASP A 229 -35.89 -36.56 -26.23
CA ASP A 229 -37.18 -36.27 -26.86
C ASP A 229 -38.20 -37.41 -26.65
N THR A 230 -37.82 -38.46 -25.92
CA THR A 230 -38.70 -39.60 -25.64
C THR A 230 -39.87 -39.16 -24.77
N SER A 231 -41.08 -39.29 -25.32
CA SER A 231 -42.32 -39.03 -24.59
C SER A 231 -42.96 -40.34 -24.14
N PHE A 232 -42.97 -40.57 -22.83
CA PHE A 232 -43.70 -41.67 -22.19
C PHE A 232 -45.21 -41.56 -22.45
N LYS A 233 -45.69 -40.35 -22.76
CA LYS A 233 -47.10 -40.08 -23.10
C LYS A 233 -47.42 -40.24 -24.59
N ALA A 234 -46.45 -40.57 -25.46
CA ALA A 234 -46.68 -40.66 -26.91
C ALA A 234 -47.75 -41.72 -27.26
N GLY A 235 -48.77 -41.32 -28.02
CA GLY A 235 -49.89 -42.18 -28.44
C GLY A 235 -51.08 -42.22 -27.46
N LEU A 236 -51.00 -41.55 -26.30
CA LEU A 236 -52.14 -41.43 -25.39
C LEU A 236 -53.21 -40.51 -25.98
N ALA A 237 -54.41 -41.04 -26.19
CA ALA A 237 -55.58 -40.23 -26.55
C ALA A 237 -55.85 -39.19 -25.45
N THR A 238 -55.98 -37.91 -25.85
CA THR A 238 -56.48 -36.86 -24.96
C THR A 238 -57.97 -37.13 -24.72
N PRO A 239 -58.44 -37.23 -23.47
CA PRO A 239 -59.85 -37.52 -23.22
C PRO A 239 -60.71 -36.41 -23.83
N LYS A 240 -61.65 -36.79 -24.71
CA LYS A 240 -62.71 -35.92 -25.22
C LYS A 240 -63.89 -35.98 -24.24
N GLY A 241 -64.05 -34.94 -23.42
CA GLY A 241 -65.19 -34.76 -22.52
C GLY A 241 -64.90 -33.70 -21.46
N GLU A 242 -65.91 -32.92 -21.08
CA GLU A 242 -65.90 -31.95 -19.98
C GLU A 242 -65.77 -32.58 -18.57
N ASP A 243 -65.30 -33.84 -18.48
CA ASP A 243 -64.88 -34.44 -17.23
C ASP A 243 -63.52 -33.88 -16.86
N LYS A 244 -63.55 -32.87 -15.98
CA LYS A 244 -62.39 -32.27 -15.32
C LYS A 244 -61.37 -33.37 -15.01
N LYS A 245 -60.14 -33.21 -15.54
CA LYS A 245 -58.95 -33.99 -15.15
C LYS A 245 -59.07 -34.36 -13.67
N PRO A 246 -59.05 -35.65 -13.28
CA PRO A 246 -59.12 -35.99 -11.87
C PRO A 246 -58.02 -35.18 -11.16
N PRO A 247 -58.36 -34.40 -10.12
CA PRO A 247 -57.40 -33.51 -9.46
C PRO A 247 -56.24 -34.27 -8.81
N LEU A 248 -56.40 -35.58 -8.66
CA LEU A 248 -55.47 -36.49 -7.99
C LEU A 248 -55.36 -37.81 -8.77
N ARG A 249 -54.14 -38.28 -8.97
CA ARG A 249 -53.82 -39.54 -9.66
C ARG A 249 -53.70 -40.68 -8.66
N LYS A 250 -54.70 -41.57 -8.59
CA LYS A 250 -54.83 -42.57 -7.51
C LYS A 250 -53.58 -43.42 -7.34
N ALA A 251 -53.09 -44.06 -8.41
CA ALA A 251 -51.96 -44.98 -8.35
C ALA A 251 -50.63 -44.33 -7.93
N VAL A 252 -50.36 -43.12 -8.42
CA VAL A 252 -49.13 -42.39 -8.06
C VAL A 252 -49.23 -41.86 -6.63
N ALA A 253 -50.39 -41.34 -6.24
CA ALA A 253 -50.63 -40.91 -4.87
C ALA A 253 -50.51 -42.09 -3.90
N LEU A 254 -51.05 -43.27 -4.25
CA LEU A 254 -50.88 -44.51 -3.49
C LEU A 254 -49.42 -44.93 -3.42
N ALA A 255 -48.68 -44.95 -4.54
CA ALA A 255 -47.27 -45.33 -4.55
C ALA A 255 -46.39 -44.39 -3.70
N ASP A 256 -46.63 -43.07 -3.78
CA ASP A 256 -45.93 -42.08 -2.96
C ASP A 256 -46.31 -42.24 -1.46
N LEU A 257 -47.59 -42.48 -1.14
CA LEU A 257 -48.08 -42.70 0.23
C LEU A 257 -47.61 -44.04 0.82
N GLU A 258 -47.56 -45.11 0.02
CA GLU A 258 -47.01 -46.42 0.40
C GLU A 258 -45.50 -46.33 0.64
N ALA A 259 -44.76 -45.64 -0.23
CA ALA A 259 -43.33 -45.41 -0.04
C ALA A 259 -43.08 -44.60 1.24
N LEU A 260 -43.89 -43.57 1.50
CA LEU A 260 -43.83 -42.81 2.74
C LEU A 260 -44.18 -43.67 3.95
N GLN A 261 -45.29 -44.42 3.93
CA GLN A 261 -45.69 -45.29 5.04
C GLN A 261 -44.65 -46.38 5.30
N LYS A 262 -44.06 -46.97 4.27
CA LYS A 262 -42.97 -47.95 4.43
C LYS A 262 -41.75 -47.30 5.08
N ALA A 263 -41.43 -46.07 4.70
CA ALA A 263 -40.36 -45.28 5.34
C ALA A 263 -40.71 -44.85 6.79
N LEU A 264 -41.98 -44.79 7.16
CA LEU A 264 -42.47 -44.46 8.50
C LEU A 264 -42.62 -45.68 9.42
N GLN A 265 -42.97 -46.85 8.87
CA GLN A 265 -43.08 -48.11 9.60
C GLN A 265 -41.72 -48.72 9.93
N GLY A 266 -40.69 -48.42 9.12
CA GLY A 266 -39.31 -48.77 9.42
C GLY A 266 -38.75 -47.88 10.53
N THR A 267 -37.84 -48.44 11.33
CA THR A 267 -36.99 -47.62 12.21
C THR A 267 -36.16 -46.65 11.37
N GLU A 268 -35.84 -45.48 11.92
CA GLU A 268 -34.91 -44.51 11.32
C GLU A 268 -33.67 -45.25 10.77
N PRO A 269 -33.23 -44.97 9.52
CA PRO A 269 -32.12 -45.70 8.90
C PRO A 269 -30.88 -45.71 9.81
N PRO A 270 -30.22 -46.87 10.03
CA PRO A 270 -29.10 -46.95 10.97
C PRO A 270 -28.00 -45.91 10.71
N ALA A 271 -27.68 -45.66 9.43
CA ALA A 271 -26.72 -44.62 9.06
C ALA A 271 -27.17 -43.20 9.43
N LEU A 272 -28.47 -42.91 9.37
CA LEU A 272 -29.03 -41.62 9.79
C LEU A 272 -29.03 -41.50 11.31
N VAL A 273 -29.39 -42.57 12.03
CA VAL A 273 -29.28 -42.65 13.49
C VAL A 273 -27.84 -42.41 13.93
N ASP A 274 -26.86 -43.06 13.28
CA ASP A 274 -25.44 -42.91 13.57
C ASP A 274 -24.99 -41.47 13.35
N ASN A 275 -25.38 -40.84 12.23
CA ASN A 275 -25.05 -39.44 11.96
C ASN A 275 -25.72 -38.49 12.96
N ARG A 276 -26.98 -38.74 13.33
CA ARG A 276 -27.74 -37.93 14.29
C ARG A 276 -27.16 -38.05 15.69
N GLU A 277 -26.84 -39.25 16.15
CA GLU A 277 -26.19 -39.50 17.44
C GLU A 277 -24.76 -38.97 17.47
N ALA A 278 -24.01 -39.06 16.37
CA ALA A 278 -22.69 -38.45 16.26
C ALA A 278 -22.77 -36.92 16.31
N ALA A 279 -23.71 -36.32 15.60
CA ALA A 279 -23.97 -34.87 15.67
C ALA A 279 -24.40 -34.45 17.07
N LYS A 280 -25.33 -35.19 17.68
CA LYS A 280 -25.83 -34.98 19.04
C LYS A 280 -24.70 -35.02 20.08
N LYS A 281 -23.87 -36.06 20.08
CA LYS A 281 -22.71 -36.16 21.00
C LYS A 281 -21.78 -34.97 20.89
N VAL A 282 -21.51 -34.52 19.67
CA VAL A 282 -20.65 -33.35 19.45
C VAL A 282 -21.35 -32.06 19.90
N LEU A 283 -22.63 -31.89 19.63
CA LEU A 283 -23.43 -30.74 20.08
C LEU A 283 -23.61 -30.71 21.61
N GLU A 284 -23.80 -31.86 22.27
CA GLU A 284 -23.82 -31.99 23.73
C GLU A 284 -22.47 -31.64 24.33
N LYS A 285 -21.38 -32.12 23.74
CA LYS A 285 -20.02 -31.74 24.15
C LYS A 285 -19.81 -30.24 24.00
N LEU A 286 -20.22 -29.65 22.88
CA LEU A 286 -20.16 -28.20 22.68
C LEU A 286 -21.08 -27.46 23.65
N ARG A 287 -22.22 -28.01 24.07
CA ARG A 287 -23.11 -27.37 25.04
C ARG A 287 -22.57 -27.43 26.47
N ALA A 288 -21.99 -28.57 26.86
CA ALA A 288 -21.49 -28.82 28.20
C ALA A 288 -20.12 -28.17 28.47
N ASP A 289 -19.29 -28.06 27.43
CA ASP A 289 -17.98 -27.43 27.51
C ASP A 289 -18.06 -26.00 26.96
N GLU A 290 -18.27 -25.05 27.86
CA GLU A 290 -18.33 -23.62 27.55
C GLU A 290 -17.05 -23.12 26.88
N GLN A 291 -15.89 -23.71 27.19
CA GLN A 291 -14.63 -23.38 26.53
C GLN A 291 -14.62 -23.90 25.09
N ALA A 292 -15.05 -25.14 24.84
CA ALA A 292 -15.16 -25.68 23.49
C ALA A 292 -16.18 -24.91 22.64
N LEU A 293 -17.32 -24.51 23.21
CA LEU A 293 -18.31 -23.67 22.53
C LEU A 293 -17.72 -22.31 22.15
N THR A 294 -17.03 -21.69 23.10
CA THR A 294 -16.36 -20.41 22.90
C THR A 294 -15.27 -20.55 21.83
N LEU A 295 -14.53 -21.66 21.81
CA LEU A 295 -13.53 -21.96 20.78
C LEU A 295 -14.17 -22.17 19.41
N ALA A 296 -15.30 -22.88 19.31
CA ALA A 296 -16.03 -23.07 18.05
C ALA A 296 -16.60 -21.74 17.52
N ARG A 297 -17.21 -20.93 18.38
CA ARG A 297 -17.70 -19.58 18.05
C ARG A 297 -16.54 -18.67 17.63
N ARG A 298 -15.45 -18.66 18.39
CA ARG A 298 -14.23 -17.92 18.04
C ARG A 298 -13.67 -18.39 16.71
N HIS A 299 -13.64 -19.69 16.44
CA HIS A 299 -13.14 -20.23 15.17
C HIS A 299 -13.99 -19.73 13.99
N GLY A 300 -15.32 -19.85 14.06
CA GLY A 300 -16.23 -19.33 13.03
C GLY A 300 -16.11 -17.81 12.85
N PHE A 301 -16.09 -17.07 13.96
CA PHE A 301 -15.95 -15.62 13.98
C PHE A 301 -14.60 -15.14 13.46
N ILE A 302 -13.50 -15.80 13.81
CA ILE A 302 -12.16 -15.48 13.31
C ILE A 302 -12.08 -15.78 11.81
N LYS A 303 -12.70 -16.88 11.34
CA LYS A 303 -12.74 -17.23 9.92
C LYS A 303 -13.50 -16.19 9.09
N MET A 304 -14.64 -15.70 9.58
CA MET A 304 -15.39 -14.62 8.92
C MET A 304 -14.71 -13.26 9.09
N GLY A 305 -14.15 -12.99 10.28
CA GLY A 305 -13.42 -11.77 10.59
C GLY A 305 -12.15 -11.60 9.76
N LEU A 306 -11.49 -12.70 9.36
CA LEU A 306 -10.34 -12.67 8.44
C LEU A 306 -10.68 -11.99 7.10
N ASP A 307 -11.91 -12.16 6.61
CA ASP A 307 -12.39 -11.53 5.38
C ASP A 307 -12.75 -10.04 5.59
N LEU A 308 -13.08 -9.67 6.82
CA LEU A 308 -13.45 -8.30 7.21
C LEU A 308 -12.26 -7.41 7.60
N VAL A 309 -11.10 -7.99 7.93
CA VAL A 309 -9.86 -7.22 8.09
C VAL A 309 -9.53 -6.64 6.72
N THR A 310 -9.82 -5.35 6.53
CA THR A 310 -9.62 -4.62 5.26
C THR A 310 -8.65 -3.46 5.41
N GLU A 311 -8.47 -2.97 6.64
CA GLU A 311 -7.63 -1.83 7.02
C GLU A 311 -6.72 -2.21 8.20
N ASP A 312 -5.78 -1.33 8.56
CA ASP A 312 -4.84 -1.50 9.69
C ASP A 312 -5.51 -1.24 11.07
N ALA A 313 -6.71 -1.76 11.23
CA ALA A 313 -7.46 -1.75 12.46
C ALA A 313 -8.19 -3.09 12.62
N CYS A 314 -8.39 -3.49 13.86
CA CYS A 314 -9.28 -4.61 14.14
C CYS A 314 -10.71 -4.22 13.70
N PRO A 315 -11.37 -4.96 12.80
CA PRO A 315 -12.69 -4.60 12.26
C PRO A 315 -13.84 -4.70 13.30
N LEU A 316 -13.51 -4.92 14.57
CA LEU A 316 -14.45 -5.16 15.66
C LEU A 316 -14.34 -4.13 16.78
N CYS A 317 -13.14 -3.66 17.05
CA CYS A 317 -12.85 -2.77 18.17
C CYS A 317 -12.01 -1.57 17.76
N ASP A 318 -11.79 -1.40 16.45
CA ASP A 318 -11.03 -0.33 15.80
C ASP A 318 -9.61 -0.12 16.36
N THR A 319 -9.13 -1.10 17.14
CA THR A 319 -7.80 -1.03 17.74
C THR A 319 -6.78 -1.06 16.62
N PRO A 320 -5.88 -0.07 16.55
CA PRO A 320 -4.86 -0.01 15.52
C PRO A 320 -4.01 -1.27 15.56
N TRP A 321 -4.16 -2.11 14.55
CA TRP A 321 -3.45 -3.38 14.43
C TRP A 321 -3.21 -3.62 12.95
N LYS A 322 -1.93 -3.66 12.56
CA LYS A 322 -1.53 -3.96 11.18
C LYS A 322 -2.31 -5.16 10.65
N ALA A 323 -3.02 -4.97 9.54
CA ALA A 323 -3.97 -5.93 8.97
C ALA A 323 -3.33 -7.30 8.78
N ASP A 324 -2.07 -7.34 8.32
CA ASP A 324 -1.35 -8.60 8.09
C ASP A 324 -0.92 -9.29 9.39
N LYS A 325 -0.52 -8.54 10.43
CA LYS A 325 -0.24 -9.13 11.74
C LYS A 325 -1.50 -9.60 12.43
N LEU A 326 -2.62 -8.90 12.23
CA LEU A 326 -3.92 -9.32 12.72
C LEU A 326 -4.35 -10.59 11.98
N ARG A 327 -4.27 -10.65 10.65
CA ARG A 327 -4.56 -11.86 9.87
C ARG A 327 -3.64 -13.02 10.24
N GLU A 328 -2.35 -12.80 10.43
CA GLU A 328 -1.41 -13.84 10.89
C GLU A 328 -1.75 -14.30 12.32
N HIS A 329 -2.06 -13.38 13.22
CA HIS A 329 -2.47 -13.69 14.58
C HIS A 329 -3.79 -14.48 14.61
N LEU A 330 -4.77 -14.08 13.79
CA LEU A 330 -6.04 -14.77 13.60
C LEU A 330 -5.84 -16.15 12.97
N ARG A 331 -4.97 -16.29 11.96
CA ARG A 331 -4.60 -17.59 11.36
C ARG A 331 -3.85 -18.50 12.34
N LYS A 332 -2.94 -17.96 13.16
CA LYS A 332 -2.27 -18.72 14.23
C LYS A 332 -3.27 -19.16 15.29
N LYS A 333 -4.26 -18.32 15.62
CA LYS A 333 -5.37 -18.69 16.51
C LYS A 333 -6.24 -19.81 15.92
N ILE A 334 -6.46 -19.82 14.59
CA ILE A 334 -7.10 -20.94 13.89
C ILE A 334 -6.24 -22.20 13.95
N LEU A 335 -4.94 -22.12 13.62
CA LEU A 335 -4.01 -23.26 13.66
C LEU A 335 -3.88 -23.86 15.07
N SER A 336 -3.85 -23.02 16.11
CA SER A 336 -3.88 -23.50 17.50
C SER A 336 -5.19 -24.19 17.89
N ALA A 337 -6.22 -24.13 17.03
CA ALA A 337 -7.52 -24.73 17.19
C ALA A 337 -7.79 -25.86 16.18
N GLU A 338 -6.78 -26.46 15.54
CA GLU A 338 -6.94 -27.59 14.59
C GLU A 338 -7.85 -28.73 15.08
N ALA A 339 -7.82 -29.00 16.39
CA ALA A 339 -8.71 -29.99 17.02
C ALA A 339 -10.20 -29.59 16.92
N ILE A 340 -10.53 -28.29 17.05
CA ILE A 340 -11.90 -27.79 16.87
C ILE A 340 -12.29 -27.82 15.40
N GLU A 341 -11.37 -27.54 14.48
CA GLU A 341 -11.66 -27.56 13.04
C GLU A 341 -12.03 -28.98 12.57
N LYS A 342 -11.28 -30.00 13.00
CA LYS A 342 -11.61 -31.41 12.70
C LYS A 342 -12.97 -31.80 13.25
N LEU A 343 -13.26 -31.40 14.49
CA LEU A 343 -14.53 -31.65 15.17
C LEU A 343 -15.71 -30.95 14.47
N LEU A 344 -15.53 -29.71 14.02
CA LEU A 344 -16.55 -28.96 13.25
C LEU A 344 -16.78 -29.53 11.86
N ASN A 345 -15.73 -29.99 11.16
CA ASN A 345 -15.87 -30.63 9.85
C ASN A 345 -16.61 -31.97 9.94
N GLN A 346 -16.33 -32.77 10.97
CA GLN A 346 -17.08 -33.99 11.25
C GLN A 346 -18.55 -33.69 11.57
N LEU A 347 -18.80 -32.70 12.43
CA LEU A 347 -20.15 -32.26 12.76
C LEU A 347 -20.92 -31.79 11.51
N ARG A 348 -20.27 -31.02 10.64
CA ARG A 348 -20.86 -30.54 9.39
C ARG A 348 -21.28 -31.68 8.48
N ASN A 349 -20.41 -32.67 8.25
CA ASN A 349 -20.75 -33.84 7.43
C ASN A 349 -21.96 -34.59 7.98
N ASN A 350 -22.04 -34.74 9.30
CA ASN A 350 -23.18 -35.41 9.95
C ASN A 350 -24.46 -34.58 9.80
N ILE A 351 -24.40 -33.26 10.00
CA ILE A 351 -25.55 -32.36 9.81
C ILE A 351 -25.99 -32.33 8.35
N ASP A 352 -25.07 -32.31 7.39
CA ASP A 352 -25.38 -32.32 5.95
C ASP A 352 -26.16 -33.60 5.56
N ALA A 353 -25.79 -34.75 6.13
CA ALA A 353 -26.55 -36.00 5.95
C ALA A 353 -27.96 -35.94 6.56
N VAL A 354 -28.13 -35.30 7.73
CA VAL A 354 -29.44 -35.06 8.36
C VAL A 354 -30.29 -34.10 7.52
N LEU A 355 -29.68 -33.04 6.96
CA LEU A 355 -30.35 -32.08 6.08
C LEU A 355 -30.84 -32.73 4.78
N GLU A 356 -30.06 -33.64 4.19
CA GLU A 356 -30.46 -34.39 3.00
C GLU A 356 -31.72 -35.23 3.29
N ALA A 357 -31.73 -35.97 4.42
CA ALA A 357 -32.90 -36.75 4.83
C ALA A 357 -34.13 -35.88 5.20
N LEU A 358 -33.92 -34.72 5.83
CA LEU A 358 -34.98 -33.74 6.10
C LEU A 358 -35.61 -33.23 4.81
N ALA A 359 -34.79 -32.87 3.81
CA ALA A 359 -35.27 -32.37 2.53
C ALA A 359 -36.16 -33.40 1.81
N GLU A 360 -35.76 -34.67 1.80
CA GLU A 360 -36.57 -35.77 1.27
C GLU A 360 -37.92 -35.89 2.01
N ARG A 361 -37.90 -35.82 3.35
CA ARG A 361 -39.11 -35.92 4.18
C ARG A 361 -40.05 -34.72 3.97
N ILE A 362 -39.53 -33.50 3.94
CA ILE A 362 -40.29 -32.26 3.67
C ILE A 362 -41.03 -32.38 2.34
N GLN A 363 -40.36 -32.88 1.30
CA GLN A 363 -41.01 -33.08 0.01
C GLN A 363 -42.08 -34.17 0.05
N ALA A 364 -41.84 -35.28 0.74
CA ALA A 364 -42.82 -36.36 0.86
C ALA A 364 -44.09 -35.89 1.58
N ILE A 365 -43.96 -35.19 2.71
CA ILE A 365 -45.08 -34.64 3.48
C ILE A 365 -45.79 -33.51 2.72
N GLY A 366 -45.04 -32.65 2.02
CA GLY A 366 -45.61 -31.64 1.14
C GLY A 366 -46.51 -32.24 0.04
N ARG A 367 -46.13 -33.40 -0.51
CA ARG A 367 -46.96 -34.16 -1.46
C ARG A 367 -48.24 -34.69 -0.80
N VAL A 368 -48.18 -35.22 0.43
CA VAL A 368 -49.38 -35.65 1.17
C VAL A 368 -50.37 -34.50 1.34
N ILE A 369 -49.91 -33.33 1.77
CA ILE A 369 -50.76 -32.13 1.93
C ILE A 369 -51.39 -31.74 0.59
N GLN A 370 -50.63 -31.78 -0.49
CA GLN A 370 -51.15 -31.52 -1.83
C GLN A 370 -52.25 -32.54 -2.21
N TYR A 371 -52.07 -33.81 -1.84
CA TYR A 371 -53.05 -34.85 -2.05
C TYR A 371 -54.33 -34.63 -1.23
N SER A 372 -54.20 -34.33 0.06
CA SER A 372 -55.33 -34.02 0.96
C SER A 372 -56.16 -32.82 0.48
N LYS A 373 -55.52 -31.79 -0.09
CA LYS A 373 -56.18 -30.62 -0.70
C LYS A 373 -56.91 -30.95 -2.01
N SER A 374 -56.43 -31.94 -2.74
CA SER A 374 -56.95 -32.32 -4.06
C SER A 374 -58.14 -33.30 -3.99
N LEU A 375 -58.35 -33.94 -2.83
CA LEU A 375 -59.51 -34.82 -2.56
C LEU A 375 -60.82 -34.03 -2.38
N LYS A 376 -61.96 -34.65 -2.71
CA LYS A 376 -63.30 -34.05 -2.56
C LYS A 376 -64.25 -35.00 -1.83
N PRO A 377 -64.71 -34.67 -0.61
CA PRO A 377 -64.30 -33.51 0.19
C PRO A 377 -62.83 -33.59 0.61
N SER A 378 -62.22 -32.43 0.88
CA SER A 378 -60.82 -32.36 1.30
C SER A 378 -60.65 -33.02 2.67
N VAL A 379 -59.57 -33.79 2.83
CA VAL A 379 -59.22 -34.43 4.10
C VAL A 379 -58.57 -33.41 5.03
N PRO A 380 -58.87 -33.41 6.34
CA PRO A 380 -58.17 -32.59 7.31
C PRO A 380 -56.65 -32.80 7.22
N HIS A 381 -55.90 -31.71 7.10
CA HIS A 381 -54.45 -31.73 6.88
C HIS A 381 -53.71 -30.75 7.79
N ALA A 382 -54.41 -30.09 8.72
CA ALA A 382 -53.83 -29.09 9.61
C ALA A 382 -52.67 -29.68 10.44
N GLU A 383 -52.82 -30.92 10.92
CA GLU A 383 -51.79 -31.60 11.70
C GLU A 383 -50.63 -32.12 10.82
N THR A 384 -50.88 -32.35 9.53
CA THR A 384 -49.81 -32.66 8.57
C THR A 384 -49.05 -31.38 8.17
N ASP A 385 -49.73 -30.23 8.07
CA ASP A 385 -49.11 -28.92 7.89
C ASP A 385 -48.22 -28.55 9.10
N THR A 386 -48.67 -28.83 10.34
CA THR A 386 -47.82 -28.62 11.52
C THR A 386 -46.57 -29.50 11.48
N TYR A 387 -46.69 -30.75 11.03
CA TYR A 387 -45.53 -31.63 10.83
C TYR A 387 -44.57 -31.11 9.75
N LEU A 388 -45.11 -30.64 8.61
CA LEU A 388 -44.28 -30.04 7.57
C LEU A 388 -43.53 -28.81 8.08
N ASN A 389 -44.19 -27.98 8.87
CA ASN A 389 -43.60 -26.78 9.44
C ASN A 389 -42.50 -27.12 10.46
N SER A 390 -42.69 -28.13 11.32
CA SER A 390 -41.65 -28.57 12.26
C SER A 390 -40.42 -29.10 11.55
N LEU A 391 -40.59 -29.82 10.42
CA LEU A 391 -39.47 -30.30 9.60
C LEU A 391 -38.69 -29.15 8.95
N LYS A 392 -39.40 -28.15 8.40
CA LYS A 392 -38.78 -26.95 7.82
C LYS A 392 -38.08 -26.09 8.87
N GLU A 393 -38.64 -26.04 10.08
CA GLU A 393 -38.02 -25.38 11.22
C GLU A 393 -36.71 -26.07 11.60
N ALA A 394 -36.71 -27.41 11.72
CA ALA A 394 -35.50 -28.19 11.95
C ALA A 394 -34.45 -27.96 10.85
N GLU A 395 -34.85 -27.97 9.57
CA GLU A 395 -33.96 -27.67 8.45
C GLU A 395 -33.35 -26.26 8.56
N THR A 396 -34.17 -25.26 8.90
CA THR A 396 -33.74 -23.86 9.06
C THR A 396 -32.79 -23.70 10.24
N VAL A 397 -33.09 -24.35 11.36
CA VAL A 397 -32.27 -24.32 12.58
C VAL A 397 -30.89 -24.93 12.32
N LEU A 398 -30.83 -26.10 11.66
CA LEU A 398 -29.57 -26.78 11.35
C LEU A 398 -28.72 -25.98 10.36
N LYS A 399 -29.33 -25.42 9.30
CA LYS A 399 -28.63 -24.49 8.38
C LYS A 399 -28.12 -23.26 9.12
N GLY A 400 -28.96 -22.67 9.96
CA GLY A 400 -28.60 -21.51 10.77
C GLY A 400 -27.45 -21.79 11.74
N PHE A 401 -27.31 -23.01 12.26
CA PHE A 401 -26.16 -23.41 13.08
C PHE A 401 -24.87 -23.54 12.28
N LEU A 402 -24.92 -24.06 11.05
CA LEU A 402 -23.74 -24.15 10.17
C LEU A 402 -23.19 -22.77 9.79
N GLU A 403 -24.06 -21.75 9.80
CA GLU A 403 -23.69 -20.34 9.63
C GLU A 403 -23.25 -19.70 10.96
N ASP A 404 -24.00 -19.95 12.04
CA ASP A 404 -23.75 -19.40 13.37
C ASP A 404 -23.84 -20.48 14.47
N HIS A 405 -22.67 -20.91 14.92
CA HIS A 405 -22.49 -21.89 15.99
C HIS A 405 -23.03 -21.42 17.36
N SER A 406 -23.49 -20.16 17.49
CA SER A 406 -24.18 -19.69 18.70
C SER A 406 -25.49 -20.45 18.95
N ARG A 407 -26.12 -20.96 17.89
CA ARG A 407 -27.41 -21.66 17.87
C ARG A 407 -27.30 -23.14 18.26
N VAL A 408 -26.34 -23.49 19.12
CA VAL A 408 -26.09 -24.87 19.54
C VAL A 408 -27.28 -25.51 20.27
N VAL A 409 -28.04 -24.73 21.05
CA VAL A 409 -29.18 -25.25 21.81
C VAL A 409 -30.33 -25.66 20.87
N PRO A 410 -30.83 -24.78 19.98
CA PRO A 410 -31.81 -25.17 18.97
C PRO A 410 -31.32 -26.31 18.06
N ALA A 411 -30.06 -26.31 17.66
CA ALA A 411 -29.49 -27.36 16.81
C ALA A 411 -29.46 -28.71 17.54
N LEU A 412 -29.10 -28.71 18.82
CA LEU A 412 -29.13 -29.90 19.66
C LEU A 412 -30.55 -30.44 19.81
N GLU A 413 -31.53 -29.57 20.04
CA GLU A 413 -32.96 -29.95 20.09
C GLU A 413 -33.39 -30.58 18.76
N ALA A 414 -33.07 -29.94 17.63
CA ALA A 414 -33.41 -30.42 16.29
C ALA A 414 -32.81 -31.79 15.93
N VAL A 415 -31.62 -32.14 16.45
CA VAL A 415 -31.05 -33.50 16.27
C VAL A 415 -31.49 -34.48 17.36
N THR A 416 -31.90 -34.00 18.53
CA THR A 416 -32.33 -34.87 19.63
C THR A 416 -33.75 -35.39 19.38
N ASP A 417 -34.63 -34.51 18.92
CA ASP A 417 -35.98 -34.85 18.57
C ASP A 417 -35.98 -35.75 17.34
N SER A 418 -36.55 -36.95 17.48
CA SER A 418 -36.73 -37.84 16.35
C SER A 418 -37.88 -37.32 15.49
N TRP A 419 -37.57 -36.43 14.56
CA TRP A 419 -38.50 -35.91 13.56
C TRP A 419 -38.88 -36.96 12.52
N TRP A 420 -38.19 -38.10 12.50
CA TRP A 420 -38.40 -39.19 11.55
C TRP A 420 -39.82 -39.77 11.62
N SER A 421 -40.36 -39.88 12.84
CA SER A 421 -41.66 -40.48 13.10
C SER A 421 -42.70 -39.41 13.47
N PRO A 422 -43.83 -39.32 12.74
CA PRO A 422 -44.92 -38.44 13.07
C PRO A 422 -45.63 -38.88 14.36
N VAL A 423 -46.22 -37.94 15.08
CA VAL A 423 -47.02 -38.23 16.28
C VAL A 423 -48.32 -38.95 15.86
N ALA A 424 -48.97 -39.69 16.78
CA ALA A 424 -50.15 -40.51 16.48
C ALA A 424 -51.25 -39.77 15.69
N VAL A 425 -51.52 -38.50 16.02
CA VAL A 425 -52.51 -37.68 15.31
C VAL A 425 -52.06 -37.34 13.88
N GLN A 426 -50.77 -37.04 13.68
CA GLN A 426 -50.19 -36.77 12.35
C GLN A 426 -50.19 -38.04 11.49
N GLN A 427 -49.84 -39.18 12.07
CA GLN A 427 -49.92 -40.48 11.41
C GLN A 427 -51.37 -40.80 11.01
N THR A 428 -52.33 -40.52 11.90
CA THR A 428 -53.77 -40.70 11.61
C THR A 428 -54.21 -39.86 10.41
N ARG A 429 -53.74 -38.61 10.27
CA ARG A 429 -54.04 -37.78 9.06
C ARG A 429 -53.40 -38.33 7.79
N ILE A 430 -52.18 -38.86 7.87
CA ILE A 430 -51.52 -39.52 6.74
C ILE A 430 -52.31 -40.78 6.34
N ASP A 431 -52.78 -41.55 7.32
CA ASP A 431 -53.58 -42.77 7.11
C ASP A 431 -54.98 -42.45 6.60
N GLU A 432 -55.63 -41.38 7.08
CA GLU A 432 -56.89 -40.85 6.56
C GLU A 432 -56.73 -40.41 5.10
N CYS A 433 -55.63 -39.72 4.78
CA CYS A 433 -55.31 -39.37 3.40
C CYS A 433 -55.12 -40.63 2.55
N GLN A 434 -54.40 -41.64 3.05
CA GLN A 434 -54.23 -42.91 2.34
C GLN A 434 -55.56 -43.67 2.17
N ALA A 435 -56.40 -43.72 3.19
CA ALA A 435 -57.71 -44.36 3.16
C ALA A 435 -58.63 -43.64 2.17
N ALA A 436 -58.63 -42.31 2.16
CA ALA A 436 -59.39 -41.50 1.22
C ALA A 436 -58.90 -41.68 -0.23
N VAL A 437 -57.57 -41.76 -0.44
CA VAL A 437 -57.00 -42.09 -1.76
C VAL A 437 -57.34 -43.53 -2.16
N LYS A 438 -57.34 -44.50 -1.24
CA LYS A 438 -57.75 -45.89 -1.49
C LYS A 438 -59.24 -46.00 -1.83
N ALA A 439 -60.08 -45.22 -1.15
CA ALA A 439 -61.54 -45.17 -1.33
C ALA A 439 -61.99 -44.43 -2.59
N LEU A 440 -61.10 -43.69 -3.26
CA LEU A 440 -61.37 -43.24 -4.63
C LEU A 440 -61.72 -44.46 -5.49
N PRO A 441 -62.62 -44.34 -6.48
CA PRO A 441 -62.90 -45.43 -7.40
C PRO A 441 -61.58 -45.99 -7.93
N ASP A 442 -61.46 -47.32 -7.99
CA ASP A 442 -60.35 -47.91 -8.72
C ASP A 442 -60.39 -47.39 -10.14
N THR A 443 -59.42 -46.55 -10.45
CA THR A 443 -59.10 -46.19 -11.82
C THR A 443 -58.79 -47.48 -12.55
N SER A 444 -59.31 -47.68 -13.75
CA SER A 444 -58.99 -48.89 -14.52
C SER A 444 -57.46 -49.05 -14.61
N ALA A 445 -56.98 -50.27 -14.81
CA ALA A 445 -55.54 -50.51 -15.00
C ALA A 445 -54.92 -49.59 -16.08
N GLU A 446 -55.73 -49.18 -17.05
CA GLU A 446 -55.42 -48.20 -18.09
C GLU A 446 -55.22 -46.78 -17.53
N GLU A 447 -56.11 -46.29 -16.66
CA GLU A 447 -55.98 -44.98 -16.03
C GLU A 447 -54.77 -44.90 -15.06
N GLU A 448 -54.51 -45.95 -14.29
CA GLU A 448 -53.31 -46.06 -13.44
C GLU A 448 -52.02 -46.03 -14.28
N ALA A 449 -51.98 -46.79 -15.38
CA ALA A 449 -50.87 -46.78 -16.31
C ALA A 449 -50.66 -45.40 -16.94
N ARG A 450 -51.74 -44.70 -17.31
CA ARG A 450 -51.71 -43.34 -17.87
C ARG A 450 -51.13 -42.33 -16.87
N ASP A 451 -51.49 -42.45 -15.60
CA ASP A 451 -51.05 -41.57 -14.54
C ASP A 451 -49.56 -41.74 -14.20
N ILE A 452 -49.10 -42.98 -14.07
CA ILE A 452 -47.68 -43.30 -13.85
C ILE A 452 -46.85 -42.80 -15.04
N LEU A 453 -47.26 -43.07 -16.28
CA LEU A 453 -46.57 -42.55 -17.46
C LEU A 453 -46.50 -41.03 -17.45
N SER A 454 -47.58 -40.38 -17.02
CA SER A 454 -47.60 -38.92 -17.03
C SER A 454 -46.75 -38.30 -15.92
N VAL A 455 -46.64 -38.90 -14.73
CA VAL A 455 -45.76 -38.38 -13.67
C VAL A 455 -44.31 -38.69 -13.97
N SER A 456 -44.02 -39.89 -14.47
CA SER A 456 -42.68 -40.27 -14.89
C SER A 456 -42.16 -39.38 -16.01
N GLN A 457 -43.02 -38.93 -16.93
CA GLN A 457 -42.64 -37.96 -17.96
C GLN A 457 -42.22 -36.62 -17.33
N ASP A 458 -43.05 -36.05 -16.46
CA ASP A 458 -42.77 -34.75 -15.84
C ASP A 458 -41.48 -34.81 -14.98
N ARG A 459 -41.26 -35.92 -14.27
CA ARG A 459 -40.03 -36.16 -13.49
C ARG A 459 -38.81 -36.38 -14.39
N TYR A 460 -38.96 -37.07 -15.52
CA TYR A 460 -37.91 -37.26 -16.52
C TYR A 460 -37.48 -35.94 -17.18
N GLU A 461 -38.43 -35.09 -17.55
CA GLU A 461 -38.16 -33.75 -18.09
C GLU A 461 -37.42 -32.86 -17.08
N ARG A 462 -37.80 -32.92 -15.79
CA ARG A 462 -37.09 -32.23 -14.71
C ARG A 462 -35.66 -32.73 -14.56
N LEU A 463 -35.44 -34.04 -14.59
CA LEU A 463 -34.11 -34.64 -14.54
C LEU A 463 -33.24 -34.19 -15.73
N LEU A 464 -33.79 -34.20 -16.95
CA LEU A 464 -33.07 -33.73 -18.14
C LEU A 464 -32.67 -32.25 -18.01
N LYS A 465 -33.59 -31.40 -17.54
CA LYS A 465 -33.32 -29.97 -17.31
C LYS A 465 -32.26 -29.77 -16.23
N ALA A 466 -32.38 -30.45 -15.09
CA ALA A 466 -31.43 -30.35 -13.99
C ALA A 466 -30.03 -30.87 -14.39
N ALA A 467 -29.96 -31.97 -15.13
CA ALA A 467 -28.71 -32.52 -15.64
C ALA A 467 -28.03 -31.59 -16.64
N LYS A 468 -28.80 -30.93 -17.53
CA LYS A 468 -28.29 -29.91 -18.44
C LYS A 468 -27.70 -28.73 -17.66
N THR A 469 -28.46 -28.17 -16.71
CA THR A 469 -28.01 -27.05 -15.88
C THR A 469 -26.76 -27.42 -15.07
N ALA A 470 -26.72 -28.59 -14.43
CA ALA A 470 -25.55 -29.06 -13.68
C ALA A 470 -24.30 -29.18 -14.56
N LYS A 471 -24.45 -29.71 -15.78
CA LYS A 471 -23.36 -29.79 -16.76
C LYS A 471 -22.86 -28.40 -17.17
N GLU A 472 -23.77 -27.48 -17.47
CA GLU A 472 -23.44 -26.10 -17.85
C GLU A 472 -22.73 -25.35 -16.71
N GLN A 473 -23.25 -25.41 -15.48
CA GLN A 473 -22.64 -24.76 -14.32
C GLN A 473 -21.28 -25.35 -13.97
N LYS A 474 -21.12 -26.68 -14.06
CA LYS A 474 -19.82 -27.34 -13.87
C LYS A 474 -18.79 -26.89 -14.91
N ALA A 475 -19.20 -26.75 -16.17
CA ALA A 475 -18.33 -26.22 -17.22
C ALA A 475 -17.93 -24.77 -16.96
N GLN A 476 -18.88 -23.92 -16.54
CA GLN A 476 -18.60 -22.52 -16.18
C GLN A 476 -17.66 -22.40 -14.97
N SER A 477 -17.87 -23.21 -13.93
CA SER A 477 -16.98 -23.26 -12.76
C SER A 477 -15.56 -23.66 -13.15
N ALA A 478 -15.40 -24.66 -14.01
CA ALA A 478 -14.09 -25.07 -14.51
C ALA A 478 -13.39 -23.97 -15.34
N VAL A 479 -14.13 -23.22 -16.16
CA VAL A 479 -13.59 -22.08 -16.91
C VAL A 479 -13.18 -20.95 -15.96
N ALA A 480 -14.02 -20.60 -15.00
CA ALA A 480 -13.73 -19.56 -14.01
C ALA A 480 -12.46 -19.88 -13.20
N GLN A 481 -12.29 -21.14 -12.80
CA GLN A 481 -11.08 -21.59 -12.12
C GLN A 481 -9.84 -21.48 -13.02
N LYS A 482 -9.92 -21.92 -14.28
CA LYS A 482 -8.81 -21.79 -15.24
C LYS A 482 -8.40 -20.34 -15.48
N VAL A 483 -9.35 -19.41 -15.55
CA VAL A 483 -9.07 -17.97 -15.70
C VAL A 483 -8.33 -17.44 -14.48
N LEU A 484 -8.80 -17.77 -13.26
CA LEU A 484 -8.14 -17.39 -12.02
C LEU A 484 -6.72 -17.95 -11.94
N ASP A 485 -6.52 -19.23 -12.26
CA ASP A 485 -5.22 -19.89 -12.23
C ASP A 485 -4.26 -19.25 -13.24
N HIS A 486 -4.71 -19.05 -14.48
CA HIS A 486 -3.90 -18.40 -15.53
C HIS A 486 -3.51 -16.97 -15.15
N TYR A 487 -4.45 -16.20 -14.59
CA TYR A 487 -4.17 -14.86 -14.08
C TYR A 487 -3.13 -14.88 -12.96
N ASN A 488 -3.30 -15.77 -11.97
CA ASN A 488 -2.36 -15.91 -10.86
C ASN A 488 -0.96 -16.29 -11.33
N THR A 489 -0.83 -17.28 -12.21
CA THR A 489 0.46 -17.68 -12.76
C THR A 489 1.12 -16.53 -13.52
N THR A 490 0.38 -15.90 -14.44
CA THR A 490 0.93 -14.81 -15.28
C THR A 490 1.33 -13.61 -14.44
N ALA A 491 0.47 -13.17 -13.52
CA ALA A 491 0.76 -12.04 -12.64
C ALA A 491 1.97 -12.31 -11.75
N THR A 492 2.06 -13.50 -11.14
CA THR A 492 3.21 -13.86 -10.30
C THR A 492 4.51 -13.90 -11.13
N THR A 493 4.52 -14.52 -12.31
CA THR A 493 5.72 -14.59 -13.15
C THR A 493 6.21 -13.20 -13.60
N VAL A 494 5.29 -12.31 -13.98
CA VAL A 494 5.67 -10.94 -14.38
C VAL A 494 6.22 -10.15 -13.19
N LEU A 495 5.59 -10.27 -12.02
CA LEU A 495 6.03 -9.59 -10.81
C LEU A 495 7.39 -10.09 -10.33
N GLU A 496 7.61 -11.41 -10.33
CA GLU A 496 8.92 -12.01 -10.04
C GLU A 496 10.01 -11.46 -10.98
N GLY A 497 9.72 -11.39 -12.28
CA GLY A 497 10.65 -10.81 -13.26
C GLY A 497 10.98 -9.34 -13.01
N ILE A 498 10.00 -8.52 -12.59
CA ILE A 498 10.24 -7.12 -12.20
C ILE A 498 11.11 -7.05 -10.94
N TYR A 499 10.82 -7.86 -9.92
CA TYR A 499 11.60 -7.87 -8.68
C TYR A 499 13.04 -8.35 -8.89
N ASP A 500 13.26 -9.31 -9.78
CA ASP A 500 14.60 -9.77 -10.14
C ASP A 500 15.42 -8.67 -10.82
N GLN A 501 14.81 -7.92 -11.75
CA GLN A 501 15.47 -6.79 -12.41
C GLN A 501 15.75 -5.65 -11.43
N VAL A 502 14.78 -5.31 -10.57
CA VAL A 502 14.95 -4.31 -9.50
C VAL A 502 16.09 -4.71 -8.57
N ALA A 503 16.18 -5.99 -8.18
CA ALA A 503 17.26 -6.49 -7.32
C ALA A 503 18.63 -6.38 -8.00
N GLN A 504 18.70 -6.60 -9.33
CA GLN A 504 19.92 -6.46 -10.12
C GLN A 504 20.38 -4.99 -10.21
N ASP A 505 19.47 -4.07 -10.51
CA ASP A 505 19.75 -2.64 -10.56
C ASP A 505 20.13 -2.11 -9.17
N PHE A 506 19.40 -2.51 -8.13
CA PHE A 506 19.72 -2.22 -6.73
C PHE A 506 21.16 -2.63 -6.38
N ALA A 507 21.54 -3.88 -6.68
CA ALA A 507 22.89 -4.38 -6.40
C ALA A 507 23.95 -3.60 -7.18
N THR A 508 23.65 -3.22 -8.43
CA THR A 508 24.56 -2.41 -9.27
C THR A 508 24.80 -1.03 -8.66
N TYR A 509 23.73 -0.34 -8.26
CA TYR A 509 23.82 0.99 -7.64
C TYR A 509 24.55 0.95 -6.31
N TYR A 510 24.23 -0.04 -5.48
CA TYR A 510 24.83 -0.16 -4.17
C TYR A 510 26.33 -0.52 -4.23
N ARG A 511 26.75 -1.39 -5.17
CA ARG A 511 28.18 -1.65 -5.46
C ARG A 511 28.90 -0.41 -5.95
N ALA A 512 28.25 0.45 -6.73
CA ALA A 512 28.86 1.69 -7.22
C ALA A 512 29.16 2.67 -6.07
N ILE A 513 28.33 2.67 -5.01
CA ILE A 513 28.55 3.51 -3.82
C ILE A 513 29.63 2.91 -2.89
N ASN A 514 29.64 1.58 -2.72
CA ASN A 514 30.47 0.89 -1.72
C ASN A 514 31.57 0.02 -2.35
N ARG A 515 32.14 0.46 -3.48
CA ARG A 515 33.02 -0.36 -4.32
C ARG A 515 34.26 -0.88 -3.59
N GLU A 516 34.78 -0.12 -2.62
CA GLU A 516 35.97 -0.49 -1.86
C GLU A 516 35.72 -1.69 -0.92
N ASP A 517 34.49 -1.85 -0.42
CA ASP A 517 34.16 -2.83 0.63
C ASP A 517 33.32 -4.01 0.13
N GLU A 518 32.41 -3.80 -0.84
CA GLU A 518 31.39 -4.79 -1.20
C GLU A 518 31.25 -5.01 -2.73
N GLU A 519 32.36 -5.13 -3.46
CA GLU A 519 32.36 -5.34 -4.93
C GLU A 519 31.53 -6.57 -5.39
N LYS A 520 31.43 -7.60 -4.55
CA LYS A 520 30.67 -8.84 -4.82
C LYS A 520 29.25 -8.85 -4.26
N PHE A 521 28.76 -7.73 -3.72
CA PHE A 521 27.46 -7.63 -3.06
C PHE A 521 26.30 -8.14 -3.92
N ILE A 522 25.37 -8.91 -3.36
CA ILE A 522 24.17 -9.37 -4.08
C ILE A 522 22.95 -8.95 -3.26
N GLY A 523 21.93 -8.41 -3.94
CA GLY A 523 20.61 -8.22 -3.37
C GLY A 523 19.62 -9.21 -3.98
N LYS A 524 18.68 -9.70 -3.18
CA LYS A 524 17.61 -10.59 -3.63
C LYS A 524 16.26 -10.11 -3.08
N LEU A 525 15.31 -9.92 -3.98
CA LEU A 525 13.90 -9.70 -3.65
C LEU A 525 13.14 -10.99 -3.95
N THR A 526 12.65 -11.67 -2.92
CA THR A 526 11.88 -12.91 -3.07
C THR A 526 10.41 -12.64 -2.82
N LEU A 527 9.58 -12.88 -3.84
CA LEU A 527 8.13 -12.78 -3.72
C LEU A 527 7.58 -14.04 -3.05
N GLU A 528 6.82 -13.85 -1.99
CA GLU A 528 6.07 -14.89 -1.28
C GLU A 528 4.59 -14.47 -1.21
N PRO A 529 3.64 -15.38 -0.94
CA PRO A 529 2.23 -15.00 -0.77
C PRO A 529 2.05 -13.90 0.28
N ALA A 530 1.67 -12.70 -0.18
CA ALA A 530 1.52 -11.48 0.62
C ALA A 530 2.80 -10.99 1.35
N LYS A 531 3.99 -11.35 0.87
CA LYS A 531 5.27 -10.92 1.46
C LYS A 531 6.31 -10.65 0.37
N LEU A 532 7.20 -9.70 0.65
CA LEU A 532 8.38 -9.43 -0.17
C LEU A 532 9.60 -9.48 0.73
N SER A 533 10.27 -10.63 0.73
CA SER A 533 11.51 -10.84 1.47
C SER A 533 12.63 -10.12 0.72
N PHE A 534 13.44 -9.36 1.46
CA PHE A 534 14.55 -8.59 0.90
C PHE A 534 15.78 -8.96 1.70
N ASP A 535 16.67 -9.70 1.05
CA ASP A 535 17.89 -10.22 1.64
C ASP A 535 19.09 -9.76 0.82
N VAL A 536 20.15 -9.40 1.51
CA VAL A 536 21.37 -8.84 0.96
C VAL A 536 22.58 -9.63 1.44
N ASP A 537 23.58 -9.76 0.59
CA ASP A 537 24.83 -10.45 0.92
C ASP A 537 25.61 -9.69 2.00
N PHE A 538 26.26 -10.43 2.88
CA PHE A 538 27.23 -9.88 3.83
C PHE A 538 28.59 -10.55 3.66
N TYR A 539 29.51 -9.89 2.95
CA TYR A 539 30.88 -10.34 2.69
C TYR A 539 30.98 -11.79 2.13
N GLY A 540 30.04 -12.21 1.28
CA GLY A 540 29.97 -13.56 0.71
C GLY A 540 29.61 -14.65 1.71
N ARG A 541 29.11 -14.31 2.90
CA ARG A 541 28.78 -15.26 3.98
C ARG A 541 27.30 -15.65 4.03
N GLY A 542 26.52 -15.22 3.04
CA GLY A 542 25.11 -15.55 2.93
C GLY A 542 24.22 -14.31 2.78
N LEU A 543 22.95 -14.57 2.49
CA LEU A 543 21.92 -13.55 2.31
C LEU A 543 21.16 -13.36 3.62
N PHE A 544 21.06 -12.11 4.07
CA PHE A 544 20.40 -11.74 5.32
C PHE A 544 19.55 -10.49 5.12
N PRO A 545 18.51 -10.27 5.95
CA PRO A 545 17.80 -9.00 5.95
C PRO A 545 18.77 -7.83 6.20
N PRO A 546 18.64 -6.68 5.51
CA PRO A 546 19.55 -5.54 5.67
C PRO A 546 19.74 -5.05 7.11
N GLY A 547 18.70 -5.20 7.94
CA GLY A 547 18.74 -4.84 9.36
C GLY A 547 19.57 -5.76 10.25
N ALA A 548 20.14 -6.85 9.71
CA ALA A 548 20.84 -7.86 10.50
C ALA A 548 22.30 -7.52 10.78
N TYR A 549 23.08 -7.20 9.74
CA TYR A 549 24.55 -7.07 9.84
C TYR A 549 25.11 -5.74 9.29
N HIS A 550 24.33 -5.00 8.51
CA HIS A 550 24.75 -3.72 7.93
C HIS A 550 24.46 -2.56 8.89
N SER A 551 25.34 -1.55 8.92
CA SER A 551 25.14 -0.34 9.74
C SER A 551 24.01 0.54 9.21
N GLU A 552 23.55 1.51 10.01
CA GLU A 552 22.52 2.48 9.57
C GLU A 552 22.92 3.21 8.28
N GLY A 553 24.21 3.56 8.12
CA GLY A 553 24.72 4.21 6.91
C GLY A 553 24.54 3.33 5.67
N HIS A 554 24.86 2.05 5.78
CA HIS A 554 24.62 1.10 4.69
C HIS A 554 23.13 0.93 4.41
N GLN A 555 22.28 0.88 5.44
CA GLN A 555 20.82 0.77 5.28
C GLN A 555 20.20 2.00 4.60
N ASP A 556 20.63 3.22 4.96
CA ASP A 556 20.21 4.46 4.31
C ASP A 556 20.61 4.46 2.82
N ALA A 557 21.85 4.05 2.51
CA ALA A 557 22.33 3.90 1.13
C ALA A 557 21.55 2.82 0.35
N MET A 558 21.26 1.68 0.99
CA MET A 558 20.46 0.62 0.37
C MET A 558 19.05 1.09 0.03
N GLY A 559 18.39 1.83 0.92
CA GLY A 559 17.03 2.31 0.65
C GLY A 559 17.00 3.34 -0.48
N LEU A 560 18.02 4.21 -0.60
CA LEU A 560 18.15 5.11 -1.75
C LEU A 560 18.33 4.32 -3.04
N CYS A 561 19.22 3.32 -3.07
CA CYS A 561 19.44 2.48 -4.24
C CYS A 561 18.19 1.70 -4.65
N LEU A 562 17.47 1.15 -3.68
CA LEU A 562 16.26 0.37 -3.93
C LEU A 562 15.15 1.26 -4.49
N TYR A 563 14.97 2.46 -3.92
CA TYR A 563 14.04 3.45 -4.46
C TYR A 563 14.39 3.83 -5.90
N LEU A 564 15.65 4.16 -6.18
CA LEU A 564 16.09 4.54 -7.52
C LEU A 564 15.89 3.41 -8.54
N ALA A 565 16.14 2.16 -8.15
CA ALA A 565 15.87 0.99 -8.98
C ALA A 565 14.36 0.82 -9.25
N LEU A 566 13.53 0.95 -8.22
CA LEU A 566 12.07 0.89 -8.36
C LEU A 566 11.54 2.00 -9.27
N MET A 567 12.03 3.24 -9.13
CA MET A 567 11.61 4.35 -9.98
C MET A 567 11.99 4.16 -11.44
N LYS A 568 13.21 3.65 -11.70
CA LYS A 568 13.64 3.31 -13.06
C LYS A 568 12.74 2.24 -13.69
N HIS A 569 12.31 1.23 -12.96
CA HIS A 569 11.42 0.21 -13.51
C HIS A 569 9.96 0.67 -13.66
N THR A 570 9.48 1.54 -12.78
CA THR A 570 8.07 1.96 -12.76
C THR A 570 7.79 3.10 -13.72
N VAL A 571 8.69 4.07 -13.76
CA VAL A 571 8.50 5.33 -14.49
C VAL A 571 9.50 5.46 -15.66
N GLY A 572 10.62 4.72 -15.62
CA GLY A 572 11.57 4.67 -16.74
C GLY A 572 12.11 6.05 -17.10
N ASP A 573 12.14 6.34 -18.40
CA ASP A 573 12.61 7.62 -18.95
C ASP A 573 11.77 8.82 -18.50
N GLN A 574 10.58 8.59 -17.95
CA GLN A 574 9.73 9.66 -17.42
C GLN A 574 10.14 10.10 -16.01
N PHE A 575 11.09 9.42 -15.35
CA PHE A 575 11.59 9.80 -14.02
C PHE A 575 12.52 11.02 -14.14
N THR A 576 11.94 12.22 -14.24
CA THR A 576 12.70 13.45 -14.51
C THR A 576 12.80 14.40 -13.31
N PHE A 577 12.19 14.07 -12.17
CA PHE A 577 12.17 14.94 -11.00
C PHE A 577 12.14 14.14 -9.69
N ALA A 578 13.01 14.50 -8.74
CA ALA A 578 13.03 13.95 -7.39
C ALA A 578 13.53 14.97 -6.36
N VAL A 579 13.01 14.89 -5.14
CA VAL A 579 13.39 15.70 -3.99
C VAL A 579 13.90 14.76 -2.90
N LEU A 580 15.15 14.93 -2.47
CA LEU A 580 15.80 14.07 -1.49
C LEU A 580 16.06 14.86 -0.20
N ASP A 581 15.30 14.57 0.85
CA ASP A 581 15.34 15.27 2.13
C ASP A 581 16.23 14.57 3.16
N ASP A 582 17.46 15.06 3.34
CA ASP A 582 18.44 14.55 4.30
C ASP A 582 18.56 13.01 4.23
N VAL A 583 18.68 12.46 3.02
CA VAL A 583 18.62 11.00 2.80
C VAL A 583 19.89 10.24 3.18
N LEU A 584 21.03 10.91 3.36
CA LEU A 584 22.34 10.29 3.63
C LEU A 584 22.91 10.65 5.02
N MET A 585 22.05 10.90 6.02
CA MET A 585 22.51 11.41 7.33
C MET A 585 23.57 10.53 7.99
N SER A 586 23.42 9.22 7.91
CA SER A 586 24.32 8.26 8.59
C SER A 586 25.40 7.64 7.69
N VAL A 587 25.45 8.03 6.42
CA VAL A 587 26.40 7.50 5.42
C VAL A 587 27.76 8.15 5.60
N ASP A 588 28.84 7.37 5.55
CA ASP A 588 30.19 7.91 5.69
C ASP A 588 30.60 8.86 4.55
N THR A 589 31.51 9.78 4.90
CA THR A 589 31.95 10.87 4.02
C THR A 589 32.53 10.37 2.68
N GLY A 590 33.20 9.21 2.67
CA GLY A 590 33.73 8.59 1.44
C GLY A 590 32.63 8.15 0.47
N HIS A 591 31.59 7.49 0.99
CA HIS A 591 30.50 6.93 0.19
C HIS A 591 29.58 8.02 -0.36
N ARG A 592 29.40 9.13 0.37
CA ARG A 592 28.59 10.31 -0.07
C ARG A 592 29.06 10.90 -1.41
N ARG A 593 30.37 10.84 -1.69
CA ARG A 593 30.93 11.31 -2.96
C ARG A 593 30.53 10.40 -4.12
N GLU A 594 30.56 9.08 -3.91
CA GLU A 594 30.13 8.11 -4.92
C GLU A 594 28.63 8.20 -5.21
N VAL A 595 27.80 8.55 -4.21
CA VAL A 595 26.37 8.84 -4.46
C VAL A 595 26.20 9.97 -5.47
N CYS A 596 26.99 11.05 -5.38
CA CYS A 596 26.90 12.15 -6.33
C CYS A 596 27.21 11.70 -7.77
N ARG A 597 28.19 10.79 -7.93
CA ARG A 597 28.56 10.22 -9.23
C ARG A 597 27.50 9.27 -9.76
N LEU A 598 26.93 8.44 -8.89
CA LEU A 598 25.84 7.53 -9.23
C LEU A 598 24.64 8.31 -9.80
N LEU A 599 24.15 9.32 -9.08
CA LEU A 599 23.00 10.12 -9.51
C LEU A 599 23.24 10.77 -10.87
N LYS A 600 24.44 11.31 -11.10
CA LYS A 600 24.79 11.96 -12.37
C LYS A 600 24.91 10.97 -13.54
N LYS A 601 25.46 9.78 -13.28
CA LYS A 601 25.73 8.78 -14.31
C LYS A 601 24.48 8.01 -14.70
N GLU A 602 23.74 7.51 -13.71
CA GLU A 602 22.59 6.63 -13.94
C GLU A 602 21.29 7.41 -14.16
N PHE A 603 21.20 8.66 -13.67
CA PHE A 603 20.00 9.51 -13.78
C PHE A 603 20.29 10.90 -14.36
N PRO A 604 20.90 11.01 -15.56
CA PRO A 604 21.32 12.30 -16.13
C PRO A 604 20.15 13.22 -16.52
N ASN A 605 18.97 12.66 -16.76
CA ASN A 605 17.78 13.40 -17.18
C ASN A 605 16.88 13.83 -16.01
N THR A 606 17.23 13.41 -14.78
CA THR A 606 16.46 13.65 -13.56
C THR A 606 16.97 14.90 -12.85
N GLN A 607 16.07 15.84 -12.57
CA GLN A 607 16.36 16.98 -11.72
C GLN A 607 16.24 16.57 -10.25
N PHE A 608 17.32 16.74 -9.50
CA PHE A 608 17.36 16.47 -8.06
C PHE A 608 17.38 17.77 -7.26
N ILE A 609 16.44 17.90 -6.31
CA ILE A 609 16.50 18.90 -5.24
C ILE A 609 16.94 18.17 -3.98
N LEU A 610 18.13 18.48 -3.47
CA LEU A 610 18.72 17.77 -2.33
C LEU A 610 18.77 18.68 -1.11
N THR A 611 18.33 18.20 0.05
CA THR A 611 18.58 18.88 1.32
C THR A 611 19.64 18.12 2.12
N THR A 612 20.45 18.87 2.87
CA THR A 612 21.42 18.27 3.79
C THR A 612 21.78 19.15 4.97
N HIS A 613 22.08 18.56 6.12
CA HIS A 613 22.76 19.26 7.22
C HIS A 613 24.29 19.26 7.10
N ASP A 614 24.87 18.45 6.20
CA ASP A 614 26.32 18.31 6.03
C ASP A 614 26.85 19.26 4.94
N ARG A 615 27.69 20.21 5.37
CA ARG A 615 28.38 21.15 4.47
C ARG A 615 29.42 20.47 3.59
N VAL A 616 30.05 19.40 4.06
CA VAL A 616 31.05 18.65 3.30
C VAL A 616 30.38 17.95 2.12
N TRP A 617 29.23 17.30 2.34
CA TRP A 617 28.48 16.71 1.25
C TRP A 617 28.01 17.73 0.22
N LEU A 618 27.50 18.90 0.65
CA LEU A 618 27.18 19.99 -0.27
C LEU A 618 28.38 20.37 -1.14
N GLN A 619 29.57 20.44 -0.55
CA GLN A 619 30.79 20.74 -1.28
C GLN A 619 31.17 19.63 -2.29
N TYR A 620 30.95 18.36 -1.95
CA TYR A 620 31.10 17.27 -2.92
C TYR A 620 30.08 17.36 -4.06
N MET A 621 28.82 17.70 -3.78
CA MET A 621 27.82 17.91 -4.84
C MET A 621 28.27 19.01 -5.81
N LYS A 622 28.86 20.10 -5.31
CA LYS A 622 29.42 21.17 -6.15
C LYS A 622 30.63 20.67 -6.94
N THR A 623 31.57 19.99 -6.28
CA THR A 623 32.84 19.54 -6.88
C THR A 623 32.63 18.47 -7.96
N GLU A 624 31.70 17.54 -7.76
CA GLU A 624 31.32 16.52 -8.75
C GLU A 624 30.40 17.08 -9.86
N ASN A 625 30.06 18.38 -9.79
CA ASN A 625 29.11 19.07 -10.66
C ASN A 625 27.73 18.39 -10.68
N LEU A 626 27.29 17.87 -9.52
CA LEU A 626 25.91 17.41 -9.36
C LEU A 626 24.96 18.61 -9.26
N ILE A 627 25.33 19.64 -8.49
CA ILE A 627 24.57 20.88 -8.34
C ILE A 627 25.39 22.07 -8.85
N SER A 628 24.70 23.07 -9.40
CA SER A 628 25.33 24.34 -9.81
C SER A 628 24.95 25.50 -8.89
N ARG A 629 23.81 25.39 -8.21
CA ARG A 629 23.28 26.39 -7.27
C ARG A 629 22.90 25.70 -5.97
N SER A 630 22.99 26.45 -4.88
CA SER A 630 22.60 25.97 -3.56
C SER A 630 22.19 27.12 -2.66
N GLN A 631 21.26 26.87 -1.74
CA GLN A 631 20.94 27.79 -0.66
C GLN A 631 21.49 27.28 0.68
N SER A 632 22.08 28.17 1.47
CA SER A 632 22.50 27.86 2.84
C SER A 632 21.55 28.49 3.86
N PHE A 633 21.10 27.72 4.84
CA PHE A 633 20.30 28.20 5.97
C PHE A 633 21.18 28.30 7.21
N GLY A 634 21.30 29.52 7.74
CA GLY A 634 22.19 29.84 8.85
C GLY A 634 21.55 29.77 10.23
N GLY A 635 20.23 29.79 10.30
CA GLY A 635 19.46 29.66 11.53
C GLY A 635 17.98 29.87 11.29
N TRP A 636 17.17 29.77 12.34
CA TRP A 636 15.71 29.87 12.24
C TRP A 636 15.14 30.56 13.48
N THR A 637 14.13 31.39 13.29
CA THR A 637 13.29 31.91 14.39
C THR A 637 11.83 31.82 13.97
N VAL A 638 10.91 31.80 14.95
CA VAL A 638 9.48 31.78 14.66
C VAL A 638 9.03 33.03 13.89
N ASP A 639 9.63 34.18 14.19
CA ASP A 639 9.21 35.45 13.60
C ASP A 639 9.72 35.64 12.16
N SER A 640 10.97 35.23 11.89
CA SER A 640 11.63 35.41 10.59
C SER A 640 11.56 34.18 9.68
N GLY A 641 11.29 33.00 10.22
CA GLY A 641 11.49 31.73 9.53
C GLY A 641 12.97 31.40 9.25
N PRO A 642 13.28 30.60 8.19
CA PRO A 642 14.65 30.23 7.85
C PRO A 642 15.44 31.47 7.43
N ARG A 643 16.59 31.69 8.07
CA ARG A 643 17.52 32.73 7.66
C ARG A 643 18.39 32.20 6.54
N VAL A 644 18.08 32.69 5.36
CA VAL A 644 18.74 32.36 4.11
C VAL A 644 20.04 33.15 4.04
N TRP A 645 21.17 32.46 3.94
CA TRP A 645 22.43 33.09 3.58
C TRP A 645 22.60 32.97 2.08
N ASP A 646 22.37 34.08 1.38
CA ASP A 646 22.96 34.33 0.08
C ASP A 646 24.17 35.24 0.27
N ASP A 647 25.33 34.82 -0.24
CA ASP A 647 26.59 35.57 -0.13
C ASP A 647 26.47 36.99 -0.76
N HIS A 648 25.47 37.22 -1.62
CA HIS A 648 25.20 38.51 -2.25
C HIS A 648 24.14 39.38 -1.54
N ASP A 649 23.31 38.82 -0.64
CA ASP A 649 22.18 39.55 -0.06
C ASP A 649 22.40 39.95 1.40
N ILE A 650 23.37 39.35 2.09
CA ILE A 650 23.65 39.70 3.50
C ILE A 650 24.09 41.16 3.66
N TRP A 651 24.86 41.68 2.71
CA TRP A 651 25.29 43.08 2.74
C TRP A 651 24.08 44.00 2.56
N THR A 652 23.19 43.68 1.63
CA THR A 652 21.90 44.39 1.45
C THR A 652 21.02 44.31 2.70
N GLU A 653 20.94 43.16 3.36
CA GLU A 653 20.18 42.99 4.60
C GLU A 653 20.77 43.84 5.74
N ILE A 654 22.10 43.84 5.89
CA ILE A 654 22.80 44.70 6.85
C ILE A 654 22.54 46.18 6.52
N GLN A 655 22.62 46.59 5.25
CA GLN A 655 22.30 47.96 4.82
C GLN A 655 20.84 48.33 5.13
N ASN A 656 19.91 47.42 4.92
CA ASN A 656 18.49 47.64 5.21
C ASN A 656 18.24 47.84 6.71
N GLU A 657 18.88 47.07 7.58
CA GLU A 657 18.72 47.24 9.04
C GLU A 657 19.43 48.51 9.52
N LEU A 658 20.58 48.88 8.95
CA LEU A 658 21.23 50.17 9.22
C LEU A 658 20.38 51.36 8.76
N SER A 659 19.66 51.24 7.63
CA SER A 659 18.73 52.29 7.18
C SER A 659 17.53 52.50 8.12
N LYS A 660 17.22 51.49 8.95
CA LYS A 660 16.19 51.54 10.00
C LYS A 660 16.77 51.93 11.36
N ASP A 661 18.05 52.28 11.43
CA ASP A 661 18.80 52.59 12.65
C ASP A 661 18.86 51.42 13.66
N ASP A 662 18.68 50.16 13.19
CA ASP A 662 18.78 48.95 14.01
C ASP A 662 20.22 48.37 13.96
N VAL A 663 21.12 49.07 14.64
CA VAL A 663 22.56 48.71 14.71
C VAL A 663 22.77 47.37 15.40
N ALA A 664 21.97 47.04 16.41
CA ALA A 664 22.10 45.78 17.14
C ALA A 664 21.85 44.57 16.24
N LYS A 665 20.80 44.63 15.41
CA LYS A 665 20.48 43.57 14.45
C LYS A 665 21.47 43.53 13.28
N ALA A 666 21.92 44.68 12.78
CA ALA A 666 22.99 44.75 11.79
C ALA A 666 24.30 44.12 12.29
N ALA A 667 24.69 44.39 13.54
CA ALA A 667 25.88 43.81 14.16
C ALA A 667 25.77 42.31 14.37
N TRP A 668 24.60 41.84 14.78
CA TRP A 668 24.31 40.42 14.90
C TRP A 668 24.39 39.70 13.55
N LEU A 669 23.84 40.31 12.49
CA LEU A 669 23.88 39.75 11.12
C LEU A 669 25.32 39.65 10.63
N LEU A 670 26.10 40.73 10.76
CA LEU A 670 27.50 40.79 10.39
C LEU A 670 28.31 39.71 11.12
N ARG A 671 28.19 39.63 12.46
CA ARG A 671 28.93 38.65 13.27
C ARG A 671 28.68 37.22 12.80
N ARG A 672 27.41 36.87 12.58
CA ARG A 672 27.04 35.50 12.22
C ARG A 672 27.50 35.14 10.82
N TYR A 673 27.47 36.10 9.89
CA TYR A 673 28.01 35.91 8.56
C TYR A 673 29.54 35.75 8.58
N LEU A 674 30.24 36.51 9.42
CA LEU A 674 31.67 36.36 9.61
C LEU A 674 32.03 35.01 10.23
N GLU A 675 31.27 34.52 11.22
CA GLU A 675 31.47 33.18 11.80
C GLU A 675 31.31 32.08 10.74
N TYR A 676 30.25 32.15 9.93
CA TYR A 676 30.03 31.24 8.81
C TYR A 676 31.20 31.25 7.81
N THR A 677 31.61 32.45 7.41
CA THR A 677 32.65 32.67 6.41
C THR A 677 34.02 32.25 6.92
N ALA A 678 34.32 32.49 8.20
CA ALA A 678 35.57 32.10 8.84
C ALA A 678 35.78 30.59 8.79
N VAL A 679 34.73 29.78 8.97
CA VAL A 679 34.81 28.31 8.83
C VAL A 679 35.21 27.90 7.41
N ILE A 680 34.58 28.51 6.40
CA ILE A 680 34.86 28.20 4.99
C ILE A 680 36.30 28.59 4.63
N LEU A 681 36.72 29.78 5.03
CA LEU A 681 38.05 30.29 4.76
C LEU A 681 39.13 29.52 5.51
N ALA A 682 38.89 29.15 6.77
CA ALA A 682 39.80 28.33 7.56
C ALA A 682 40.10 26.99 6.88
N ASP A 683 39.06 26.31 6.38
CA ASP A 683 39.20 25.07 5.62
C ASP A 683 39.92 25.30 4.28
N ASN A 684 39.45 26.27 3.49
CA ASN A 684 40.01 26.58 2.18
C ASN A 684 41.50 26.91 2.23
N LEU A 685 41.93 27.69 3.23
CA LEU A 685 43.32 28.13 3.39
C LEU A 685 44.19 27.18 4.22
N ARG A 686 43.58 26.17 4.84
CA ARG A 686 44.21 25.27 5.83
C ARG A 686 44.83 26.06 6.99
N ALA A 687 44.02 26.92 7.58
CA ALA A 687 44.40 27.65 8.78
C ALA A 687 44.77 26.66 9.89
N ARG A 688 45.85 26.96 10.62
CA ARG A 688 46.25 26.17 11.79
C ARG A 688 45.51 26.72 13.01
N ILE A 689 44.51 26.00 13.48
CA ILE A 689 43.68 26.33 14.63
C ILE A 689 43.94 25.30 15.73
N GLU A 690 43.76 25.70 16.99
CA GLU A 690 43.82 24.78 18.13
C GLU A 690 42.71 23.74 18.04
N PHE A 691 43.04 22.45 18.18
CA PHE A 691 42.04 21.39 18.05
C PHE A 691 41.16 21.32 19.30
N ARG A 692 39.84 21.45 19.10
CA ARG A 692 38.83 21.15 20.12
C ARG A 692 37.94 19.99 19.65
N GLY A 693 37.81 18.96 20.49
CA GLY A 693 37.08 17.73 20.15
C GLY A 693 35.58 17.90 19.98
N ASP A 694 35.01 18.98 20.51
CA ASP A 694 33.60 19.35 20.36
C ASP A 694 33.29 20.11 19.07
N SER A 695 34.31 20.49 18.30
CA SER A 695 34.21 21.29 17.07
C SER A 695 33.46 22.63 17.23
N HIS A 696 33.39 23.17 18.45
CA HIS A 696 32.79 24.49 18.71
C HIS A 696 33.87 25.57 18.58
N TYR A 697 33.87 26.27 17.44
CA TYR A 697 34.75 27.38 17.15
C TYR A 697 33.93 28.64 16.89
N ASP A 698 34.35 29.77 17.45
CA ASP A 698 33.75 31.07 17.19
C ASP A 698 34.59 31.93 16.22
N LEU A 699 34.15 33.16 15.99
CA LEU A 699 34.85 34.09 15.11
C LEU A 699 36.28 34.39 15.59
N ALA A 700 36.48 34.49 16.90
CA ALA A 700 37.77 34.82 17.51
C ALA A 700 38.75 33.64 17.41
N ASP A 701 38.24 32.41 17.47
CA ASP A 701 39.02 31.19 17.27
C ASP A 701 39.49 31.03 15.80
N LEU A 702 38.64 31.38 14.83
CA LEU A 702 38.85 31.07 13.41
C LEU A 702 39.51 32.19 12.60
N MET A 703 39.01 33.42 12.73
CA MET A 703 39.36 34.51 11.80
C MET A 703 40.83 34.94 11.90
N PRO A 704 41.43 35.15 13.10
CA PRO A 704 42.83 35.55 13.20
C PRO A 704 43.81 34.54 12.58
N HIS A 705 43.56 33.25 12.80
CA HIS A 705 44.36 32.16 12.25
C HIS A 705 44.23 32.07 10.72
N THR A 706 43.02 32.30 10.21
CA THR A 706 42.70 32.33 8.79
C THR A 706 43.40 33.47 8.07
N LEU A 707 43.28 34.71 8.59
CA LEU A 707 43.88 35.90 8.00
C LEU A 707 45.42 35.86 8.07
N LYS A 708 45.97 35.30 9.16
CA LYS A 708 47.41 35.02 9.25
C LYS A 708 47.85 34.04 8.15
N ARG A 709 47.09 32.95 7.95
CA ARG A 709 47.39 31.94 6.93
C ARG A 709 47.30 32.51 5.51
N TRP A 710 46.28 33.33 5.23
CA TRP A 710 46.12 34.06 3.97
C TRP A 710 47.39 34.86 3.62
N ARG A 711 47.89 35.68 4.56
CA ARG A 711 49.13 36.45 4.36
C ARG A 711 50.35 35.57 4.11
N THR A 712 50.48 34.44 4.81
CA THR A 712 51.57 33.48 4.60
C THR A 712 51.52 32.87 3.20
N LEU A 713 50.34 32.50 2.70
CA LEU A 713 50.19 31.93 1.37
C LEU A 713 50.57 32.91 0.26
N LEU A 714 50.25 34.20 0.41
CA LEU A 714 50.70 35.24 -0.52
C LEU A 714 52.23 35.39 -0.50
N GLU A 715 52.84 35.35 0.68
CA GLU A 715 54.31 35.36 0.82
C GLU A 715 54.98 34.13 0.18
N ASP A 716 54.39 32.94 0.34
CA ASP A 716 54.87 31.71 -0.29
C ASP A 716 54.76 31.81 -1.82
N GLY A 717 53.67 32.43 -2.32
CA GLY A 717 53.51 32.77 -3.73
C GLY A 717 54.58 33.73 -4.25
N GLU A 718 54.93 34.78 -3.50
CA GLU A 718 56.02 35.72 -3.84
C GLU A 718 57.38 35.00 -3.95
N LYS A 719 57.67 34.11 -3.00
CA LYS A 719 58.88 33.28 -2.99
C LYS A 719 58.91 32.34 -4.19
N SER A 720 57.77 31.71 -4.52
CA SER A 720 57.64 30.86 -5.71
C SER A 720 57.87 31.67 -6.98
N ALA A 721 57.21 32.82 -7.14
CA ALA A 721 57.42 33.71 -8.30
C ALA A 721 58.89 34.14 -8.46
N THR A 722 59.58 34.40 -7.35
CA THR A 722 61.02 34.71 -7.34
C THR A 722 61.86 33.52 -7.83
N LYS A 723 61.58 32.31 -7.35
CA LYS A 723 62.30 31.09 -7.78
C LYS A 723 62.10 30.79 -9.27
N TRP A 724 60.89 30.99 -9.78
CA TRP A 724 60.54 30.72 -11.17
C TRP A 724 60.81 31.91 -12.12
N LYS A 725 61.42 33.01 -11.62
CA LYS A 725 61.75 34.23 -12.38
C LYS A 725 60.53 34.87 -13.07
N LEU A 726 59.41 34.95 -12.35
CA LEU A 726 58.16 35.57 -12.81
C LEU A 726 57.98 36.95 -12.16
N ASP A 727 58.73 37.95 -12.64
CA ASP A 727 58.80 39.27 -12.01
C ASP A 727 57.45 40.01 -11.97
N ASP A 728 56.64 39.93 -13.03
CA ASP A 728 55.30 40.54 -13.06
C ASP A 728 54.38 39.96 -11.98
N LYS A 729 54.42 38.63 -11.80
CA LYS A 729 53.62 37.94 -10.77
C LYS A 729 54.11 38.29 -9.36
N LYS A 730 55.42 38.47 -9.18
CA LYS A 730 55.99 38.87 -7.89
C LYS A 730 55.52 40.27 -7.49
N VAL A 731 55.51 41.23 -8.42
CA VAL A 731 55.02 42.59 -8.16
C VAL A 731 53.53 42.57 -7.81
N ALA A 732 52.72 41.82 -8.58
CA ALA A 732 51.29 41.68 -8.32
C ALA A 732 50.99 41.04 -6.95
N LEU A 733 51.71 39.98 -6.58
CA LEU A 733 51.55 39.32 -5.27
C LEU A 733 51.99 40.22 -4.12
N SER A 734 53.05 41.00 -4.30
CA SER A 734 53.51 41.98 -3.30
C SER A 734 52.48 43.08 -3.05
N ALA A 735 51.86 43.60 -4.12
CA ALA A 735 50.76 44.55 -4.00
C ALA A 735 49.53 43.92 -3.31
N MET A 736 49.19 42.67 -3.66
CA MET A 736 48.08 41.93 -3.05
C MET A 736 48.32 41.66 -1.55
N ARG A 737 49.56 41.38 -1.16
CA ARG A 737 49.96 41.17 0.25
C ARG A 737 49.97 42.46 1.04
N ALA A 738 50.42 43.57 0.45
CA ALA A 738 50.35 44.89 1.08
C ALA A 738 48.89 45.30 1.34
N THR A 739 48.03 45.17 0.32
CA THR A 739 46.59 45.43 0.43
C THR A 739 45.94 44.54 1.51
N ALA A 740 46.27 43.24 1.55
CA ALA A 740 45.79 42.35 2.60
C ALA A 740 46.22 42.81 4.01
N LYS A 741 47.45 43.30 4.17
CA LYS A 741 47.94 43.80 5.47
C LYS A 741 47.12 45.00 5.95
N ASP A 742 46.81 45.93 5.06
CA ASP A 742 46.07 47.14 5.39
C ASP A 742 44.60 46.83 5.71
N LEU A 743 43.96 45.97 4.92
CA LEU A 743 42.58 45.52 5.18
C LEU A 743 42.47 44.77 6.51
N ILE A 744 43.41 43.87 6.82
CA ILE A 744 43.43 43.15 8.11
C ILE A 744 43.65 44.11 9.29
N ALA A 745 44.49 45.14 9.13
CA ALA A 745 44.71 46.13 10.18
C ALA A 745 43.43 46.94 10.45
N LYS A 746 42.70 47.34 9.39
CA LYS A 746 41.41 48.01 9.51
C LYS A 746 40.38 47.12 10.23
N THR A 747 40.19 45.87 9.81
CA THR A 747 39.21 44.98 10.47
C THR A 747 39.54 44.72 11.93
N ASN A 748 40.83 44.62 12.30
CA ASN A 748 41.23 44.46 13.69
C ASN A 748 40.94 45.70 14.53
N ALA A 749 41.07 46.90 13.96
CA ALA A 749 40.74 48.16 14.61
C ALA A 749 39.23 48.32 14.85
N GLU A 750 38.40 47.71 13.99
CA GLU A 750 36.93 47.77 14.09
C GLU A 750 36.31 46.57 14.83
N GLN A 751 37.06 45.48 15.04
CA GLN A 751 36.53 44.23 15.59
C GLN A 751 35.90 44.38 16.99
N TRP A 752 36.36 45.35 17.79
CA TRP A 752 35.83 45.61 19.12
C TRP A 752 34.36 46.07 19.09
N ALA A 753 33.89 46.67 17.99
CA ALA A 753 32.54 47.20 17.84
C ALA A 753 31.46 46.11 17.65
N ILE A 754 31.84 44.90 17.25
CA ILE A 754 30.88 43.83 16.91
C ILE A 754 30.22 43.23 18.16
N ASN A 755 31.01 42.82 19.16
CA ASN A 755 30.48 42.10 20.32
C ASN A 755 29.63 42.97 21.28
N PRO A 756 30.02 44.22 21.61
CA PRO A 756 29.22 45.11 22.45
C PRO A 756 27.88 45.50 21.82
N SER A 757 27.84 45.70 20.49
CA SER A 757 26.64 46.08 19.75
C SER A 757 25.59 44.97 19.68
N VAL A 758 25.99 43.70 19.84
CA VAL A 758 25.09 42.54 19.85
C VAL A 758 24.37 42.35 21.19
N HIS A 759 24.92 42.86 22.30
CA HIS A 759 24.43 42.59 23.65
C HIS A 759 23.73 43.78 24.34
N PHE A 760 23.47 44.88 23.62
CA PHE A 760 22.80 46.09 24.14
C PHE A 760 23.45 46.62 25.43
N ASN A 761 24.76 46.81 25.39
CA ASN A 761 25.49 47.38 26.51
C ASN A 761 25.43 48.92 26.46
N GLU A 762 25.06 49.57 27.57
CA GLU A 762 24.88 51.05 27.69
C GLU A 762 26.07 51.90 27.20
N TRP A 763 27.28 51.33 27.10
CA TRP A 763 28.51 52.03 26.70
C TRP A 763 28.84 51.92 25.20
N ALA A 764 28.04 51.21 24.41
CA ALA A 764 28.28 50.94 22.98
C ALA A 764 27.09 51.34 22.08
N ASN A 765 26.52 52.52 22.29
CA ASN A 765 25.49 53.11 21.41
C ASN A 765 26.13 53.66 20.12
N LEU A 766 26.63 52.77 19.27
CA LEU A 766 27.09 53.16 17.92
C LEU A 766 25.90 53.62 17.08
N GLN A 767 26.09 54.71 16.33
CA GLN A 767 25.13 55.18 15.34
C GLN A 767 25.26 54.36 14.04
N ALA A 768 24.21 54.32 13.21
CA ALA A 768 24.24 53.55 11.96
C ALA A 768 25.44 53.88 11.05
N HIS A 769 25.85 55.14 10.98
CA HIS A 769 27.01 55.56 10.18
C HIS A 769 28.35 55.11 10.76
N GLU A 770 28.48 54.99 12.09
CA GLU A 770 29.69 54.48 12.74
C GLU A 770 29.81 52.97 12.53
N PHE A 771 28.68 52.24 12.60
CA PHE A 771 28.67 50.80 12.33
C PHE A 771 28.85 50.48 10.84
N GLN A 772 28.48 51.39 9.94
CA GLN A 772 28.73 51.25 8.51
C GLN A 772 30.23 51.11 8.19
N GLU A 773 31.10 51.85 8.87
CA GLU A 773 32.55 51.74 8.68
C GLU A 773 33.08 50.34 9.04
N VAL A 774 32.48 49.70 10.07
CA VAL A 774 32.78 48.32 10.46
C VAL A 774 32.34 47.36 9.35
N VAL A 775 31.14 47.53 8.81
CA VAL A 775 30.59 46.70 7.72
C VAL A 775 31.49 46.79 6.48
N ASP A 776 31.82 48.01 6.05
CA ASP A 776 32.68 48.27 4.89
C ASP A 776 34.06 47.66 5.06
N ALA A 777 34.65 47.72 6.25
CA ALA A 777 35.96 47.13 6.53
C ALA A 777 35.95 45.60 6.31
N PHE A 778 34.92 44.91 6.80
CA PHE A 778 34.78 43.47 6.65
C PHE A 778 34.36 43.05 5.24
N GLU A 779 33.51 43.82 4.54
CA GLU A 779 33.13 43.57 3.16
C GLU A 779 34.35 43.64 2.23
N ASN A 780 35.12 44.72 2.31
CA ASN A 780 36.34 44.90 1.52
C ASN A 780 37.37 43.80 1.81
N LEU A 781 37.51 43.39 3.07
CA LEU A 781 38.38 42.27 3.41
C LEU A 781 37.91 40.98 2.73
N LEU A 782 36.64 40.60 2.88
CA LEU A 782 36.13 39.36 2.31
C LEU A 782 36.18 39.34 0.79
N GLU A 783 35.93 40.47 0.13
CA GLU A 783 36.04 40.60 -1.32
C GLU A 783 37.48 40.38 -1.80
N HIS A 784 38.49 40.83 -1.04
CA HIS A 784 39.91 40.60 -1.35
C HIS A 784 40.33 39.12 -1.29
N LEU A 785 39.56 38.26 -0.60
CA LEU A 785 39.79 36.81 -0.55
C LEU A 785 39.06 36.05 -1.68
N ARG A 786 38.22 36.73 -2.48
CA ARG A 786 37.46 36.14 -3.58
C ARG A 786 38.20 36.24 -4.91
N CYS A 787 37.74 35.45 -5.88
CA CYS A 787 38.16 35.60 -7.26
C CYS A 787 37.57 36.89 -7.86
N GLU A 788 38.42 37.70 -8.50
CA GLU A 788 38.02 38.96 -9.17
C GLU A 788 37.02 38.74 -10.33
N ASN A 789 36.96 37.52 -10.88
CA ASN A 789 36.00 37.19 -11.92
C ASN A 789 34.56 37.24 -11.38
N SER A 790 33.75 38.16 -11.93
CA SER A 790 32.35 38.40 -11.55
C SER A 790 31.44 37.17 -11.71
N ALA A 791 31.75 36.26 -12.64
CA ALA A 791 31.00 35.02 -12.80
C ALA A 791 31.41 33.92 -11.79
N CYS A 792 32.55 34.06 -11.10
CA CYS A 792 33.06 33.05 -10.18
C CYS A 792 32.89 33.45 -8.72
N LYS A 793 33.40 34.62 -8.31
CA LYS A 793 33.34 35.20 -6.95
C LYS A 793 33.64 34.22 -5.79
N SER A 794 34.28 33.08 -6.07
CA SER A 794 34.55 32.04 -5.07
C SER A 794 35.76 32.42 -4.22
N TYR A 795 35.73 32.11 -2.93
CA TYR A 795 36.93 32.17 -2.10
C TYR A 795 38.05 31.28 -2.64
N LEU A 796 39.28 31.76 -2.54
CA LEU A 796 40.47 31.00 -2.95
C LEU A 796 40.74 29.85 -1.96
N TYR A 797 41.19 28.72 -2.48
CA TYR A 797 41.50 27.53 -1.69
C TYR A 797 42.84 26.90 -2.10
N VAL A 798 43.48 26.22 -1.15
CA VAL A 798 44.77 25.55 -1.35
C VAL A 798 44.57 24.15 -1.92
N SER A 799 45.33 23.79 -2.94
CA SER A 799 45.37 22.48 -3.60
C SER A 799 46.79 21.86 -3.52
N PRO A 800 46.95 20.52 -3.41
CA PRO A 800 45.95 19.48 -3.17
C PRO A 800 45.52 19.45 -1.71
N ARG A 801 44.22 19.31 -1.40
CA ARG A 801 43.58 19.55 -0.07
C ARG A 801 44.31 18.98 1.16
N LYS A 802 45.09 17.90 1.01
CA LYS A 802 45.98 17.34 2.05
C LYS A 802 47.38 17.14 1.47
N GLY A 803 48.40 17.31 2.32
CA GLY A 803 49.81 17.23 1.91
C GLY A 803 50.42 18.62 1.70
N GLN A 804 51.52 18.67 0.94
CA GLN A 804 52.22 19.93 0.70
C GLN A 804 51.35 20.89 -0.13
N PRO A 805 51.19 22.17 0.29
CA PRO A 805 50.53 23.20 -0.51
C PRO A 805 51.25 23.42 -1.84
N GLU A 806 50.55 23.21 -2.95
CA GLU A 806 51.13 23.38 -4.29
C GLU A 806 50.60 24.63 -4.98
N GLU A 807 49.32 24.95 -4.79
CA GLU A 807 48.65 26.03 -5.49
C GLU A 807 47.54 26.62 -4.61
N LEU A 808 47.33 27.93 -4.71
CA LEU A 808 46.16 28.63 -4.18
C LEU A 808 45.31 29.09 -5.38
N ARG A 809 44.09 28.59 -5.51
CA ARG A 809 43.27 28.76 -6.71
C ARG A 809 41.79 28.96 -6.41
N CYS A 810 41.06 29.48 -7.39
CA CYS A 810 39.60 29.57 -7.38
C CYS A 810 38.93 28.37 -8.08
N ASN A 811 37.59 28.32 -8.03
CA ASN A 811 36.81 27.26 -8.69
C ASN A 811 36.84 27.35 -10.22
N CYS A 812 36.89 28.55 -10.80
CA CYS A 812 36.90 28.73 -12.27
C CYS A 812 38.29 28.62 -12.91
N GLY A 813 39.35 28.51 -12.11
CA GLY A 813 40.74 28.53 -12.58
C GLY A 813 41.29 29.90 -12.99
N GLY A 814 40.47 30.97 -12.97
CA GLY A 814 40.88 32.32 -13.35
C GLY A 814 41.89 32.96 -12.39
N ALA A 815 41.78 32.68 -11.09
CA ALA A 815 42.81 32.99 -10.09
C ALA A 815 43.58 31.70 -9.71
N SER A 816 44.90 31.74 -9.89
CA SER A 816 45.85 30.65 -9.62
C SER A 816 47.20 31.23 -9.20
N ILE A 817 47.65 30.87 -8.00
CA ILE A 817 48.92 31.28 -7.40
C ILE A 817 49.72 30.00 -7.10
N ASN A 818 50.88 29.87 -7.73
CA ASN A 818 51.79 28.76 -7.47
C ASN A 818 52.46 28.94 -6.10
N LEU A 819 52.42 27.90 -5.25
CA LEU A 819 53.03 27.89 -3.92
C LEU A 819 54.27 26.99 -3.85
N LYS A 820 54.65 26.32 -4.95
CA LYS A 820 55.87 25.51 -5.03
C LYS A 820 57.09 26.43 -5.01
N THR A 821 57.64 26.59 -3.82
CA THR A 821 58.89 27.29 -3.54
C THR A 821 60.09 26.40 -3.76
#